data_AF-A0AAD3XM66-F1
#
_entry.id   AF-A0AAD3XM66-F1
#
_cell.length_a   1.000
_cell.length_b   1.000
_cell.length_c   1.000
_cell.angle_alpha   90.00
_cell.angle_beta   90.00
_cell.angle_gamma   90.00
#
_symmetry.space_group_name_H-M   'P 1'
#
loop_
_entity.id
_entity.type
_entity.pdbx_description
1 polymer ?
#
loop_
_entity_poly.entity_id
_entity_poly.type
_entity_poly.pdbx_seq_one_letter_code
_entity_poly.pdbx_strand_id
1 'polypeptide(L)'
;MSRWFFILCYDNGQAERYGGFVSAVLVNKDEVWWVKLHVSVKLLLKTLSLFVDRKTYWLVVLLSLKEMEESALSTISDGEIIGIKFCLATHHEISKSSISGCPITHASQLANPFLGLPLEVGKCESCGTAEPGKCEGHFGYVELPIPVYHPDHIVELRKMLSLLCLKCLKLKTHKVPLKTSGVLESLLSPCCEETSHISIKENKTTDGAFFLELKLPARSRIRDGTWYFLDRYGYRYGDGLSRTLLPSEVSVILKKLPEETKRKLAKKGYFPQDGYILRYLPVPPNCLSVPDISDGVIVMSSDLSTTMLKKVLKQIEIIKSSRSGEPNFESHEVEANELQVEIAQYLQFRGAGKASRDVANRYGVNKDVNDSSTKAWLEKMRTLFISKGSGFSSRSVITGDAYKRVNEIGLPSEIAQKITFEERVNLHNINYLQRLVDNNLCLTYKDGLSTYSLREGSKGHTFLRPGQVVHRRIMDGDIVFINRPPTTHKHSLQALYVYIHGDHTVKINPLMCGPLAADFDGDCVHLFYPQSLAARAEVVELFSVEKQLLSSHTGNLNLQLATDSLLSLKTMLKVYFLEKASAQQLAMFASTPLPPPALPKSRFSGPCWTALQVLQSALPSDFDCCGDQLLIRGSDILKLDFHRDVMQSVISEIVASIFFEKGPREALDFFDSLQPLLMENLVVEGFSVGLRDFFIPSSLVENIQKKIQDISRCCFSCGRPTMN
;
A
#
# COMPACT_ATOMS: atom_id res chain seq x y z
N MET A 1 39.10 -23.35 -2.30
CA MET A 1 39.15 -22.17 -1.40
C MET A 1 37.81 -22.03 -0.71
N SER A 2 37.74 -22.39 0.57
CA SER A 2 36.50 -22.32 1.36
C SER A 2 36.22 -20.87 1.74
N ARG A 3 35.08 -20.30 1.31
CA ARG A 3 34.66 -18.94 1.67
C ARG A 3 34.14 -18.94 3.11
N TRP A 4 34.82 -18.22 3.99
CA TRP A 4 34.36 -17.93 5.35
C TRP A 4 33.58 -16.62 5.34
N PHE A 5 32.42 -16.59 6.00
CA PHE A 5 31.64 -15.36 6.19
C PHE A 5 31.86 -14.85 7.62
N PHE A 6 32.20 -13.56 7.75
CA PHE A 6 32.31 -12.87 9.02
C PHE A 6 31.06 -12.03 9.24
N ILE A 7 30.35 -12.29 10.34
CA ILE A 7 29.22 -11.45 10.78
C ILE A 7 29.64 -10.81 12.10
N LEU A 8 29.72 -9.48 12.10
CA LEU A 8 30.00 -8.66 13.27
C LEU A 8 28.67 -8.15 13.82
N CYS A 9 28.25 -8.66 14.98
CA CYS A 9 27.11 -8.13 15.71
C CYS A 9 27.59 -7.18 16.81
N TYR A 10 27.09 -5.95 16.79
CA TYR A 10 27.31 -4.96 17.84
C TYR A 10 26.11 -5.01 18.79
N ASP A 11 26.35 -5.37 20.05
CA ASP A 11 25.29 -5.52 21.04
C ASP A 11 25.13 -4.20 21.81
N ASN A 12 24.01 -3.48 21.58
CA ASN A 12 23.74 -2.16 22.18
C ASN A 12 23.14 -2.27 23.60
N GLY A 13 23.76 -3.09 24.45
CA GLY A 13 23.40 -3.25 25.86
C GLY A 13 24.43 -2.61 26.78
N GLN A 14 24.14 -1.41 27.28
CA GLN A 14 24.85 -0.67 28.34
C GLN A 14 26.36 -0.43 28.12
N ALA A 15 26.71 0.72 27.55
CA ALA A 15 28.09 1.20 27.51
C ALA A 15 28.18 2.72 27.71
N GLU A 16 27.78 3.20 28.88
CA GLU A 16 28.38 4.43 29.42
C GLU A 16 29.55 4.03 30.31
N ARG A 17 30.76 4.36 29.84
CA ARG A 17 32.07 4.23 30.51
C ARG A 17 32.69 2.82 30.46
N TYR A 18 33.79 2.73 29.71
CA TYR A 18 34.72 1.61 29.51
C TYR A 18 34.38 0.58 28.42
N GLY A 19 34.95 0.79 27.22
CA GLY A 19 35.31 -0.22 26.21
C GLY A 19 34.25 -1.25 25.78
N GLY A 20 33.66 -1.07 24.60
CA GLY A 20 32.70 -2.03 24.02
C GLY A 20 33.33 -3.37 23.62
N PHE A 21 32.60 -4.45 23.83
CA PHE A 21 32.94 -5.81 23.37
C PHE A 21 32.42 -6.04 21.95
N VAL A 22 33.22 -6.68 21.11
CA VAL A 22 32.80 -7.15 19.78
C VAL A 22 32.84 -8.67 19.80
N SER A 23 31.68 -9.29 19.56
CA SER A 23 31.58 -10.75 19.41
C SER A 23 31.57 -11.08 17.92
N ALA A 24 32.48 -11.94 17.48
CA ALA A 24 32.51 -12.42 16.10
C ALA A 24 32.03 -13.87 16.06
N VAL A 25 31.11 -14.17 15.14
CA VAL A 25 30.64 -15.53 14.89
C VAL A 25 31.25 -15.99 13.56
N LEU A 26 32.00 -17.09 13.61
CA LEU A 26 32.55 -17.76 12.44
C LEU A 26 31.61 -18.88 12.05
N VAL A 27 31.05 -18.79 10.83
CA VAL A 27 30.15 -19.81 10.28
C VAL A 27 30.80 -20.43 9.03
N ASN A 28 30.95 -21.74 9.06
CA ASN A 28 31.16 -22.57 7.88
C ASN A 28 30.02 -23.60 7.81
N LYS A 29 29.79 -24.21 6.64
CA LYS A 29 28.55 -24.95 6.31
C LYS A 29 28.07 -25.95 7.36
N ASP A 30 28.94 -26.47 8.23
CA ASP A 30 28.60 -27.52 9.19
C ASP A 30 28.96 -27.21 10.68
N GLU A 31 29.55 -26.05 11.03
CA GLU A 31 29.88 -25.71 12.43
C GLU A 31 29.84 -24.19 12.74
N VAL A 32 29.46 -23.84 13.97
CA VAL A 32 29.41 -22.45 14.49
C VAL A 32 30.33 -22.31 15.70
N TRP A 33 31.33 -21.42 15.61
CA TRP A 33 32.29 -21.14 16.68
C TRP A 33 32.13 -19.73 17.22
N TRP A 34 32.10 -19.60 18.56
CA TRP A 34 32.00 -18.32 19.27
C TRP A 34 33.36 -17.89 19.79
N VAL A 35 33.88 -16.76 19.31
CA VAL A 35 35.16 -16.21 19.79
C VAL A 35 34.93 -14.80 20.35
N LYS A 36 35.21 -14.60 21.64
CA LYS A 36 35.20 -13.27 22.29
C LYS A 36 36.59 -12.65 22.15
N LEU A 37 36.66 -11.51 21.46
CA LEU A 37 37.89 -10.74 21.30
C LEU A 37 37.77 -9.39 22.02
N HIS A 38 38.83 -9.02 22.73
CA HIS A 38 38.95 -7.76 23.44
C HIS A 38 39.78 -6.81 22.57
N VAL A 39 39.17 -5.81 21.93
CA VAL A 39 39.90 -4.88 21.04
C VAL A 39 39.60 -3.44 21.42
N SER A 40 40.67 -2.67 21.65
CA SER A 40 40.60 -1.23 21.94
C SER A 40 40.48 -0.43 20.64
N VAL A 41 39.46 0.43 20.55
CA VAL A 41 38.99 1.15 19.34
C VAL A 41 40.10 1.96 18.62
N LYS A 42 41.18 2.34 19.32
CA LYS A 42 42.31 3.07 18.72
C LYS A 42 43.19 2.24 17.78
N LEU A 43 43.15 0.90 17.86
CA LEU A 43 44.03 0.05 17.04
C LEU A 43 43.43 -0.27 15.66
N LEU A 44 42.10 -0.25 15.53
CA LEU A 44 41.36 -0.65 14.32
C LEU A 44 41.50 0.36 13.16
N LEU A 45 41.69 1.64 13.49
CA LEU A 45 41.92 2.71 12.51
C LEU A 45 43.35 2.72 11.94
N LYS A 46 44.32 2.07 12.61
CA LYS A 46 45.74 2.08 12.17
C LYS A 46 46.05 0.92 11.22
N THR A 47 45.43 -0.23 11.40
CA THR A 47 45.64 -1.43 10.55
C THR A 47 44.95 -1.37 9.19
N LEU A 48 43.90 -0.55 9.03
CA LEU A 48 43.22 -0.37 7.74
C LEU A 48 43.98 0.53 6.74
N SER A 49 45.09 1.17 7.15
CA SER A 49 45.89 2.04 6.24
C SER A 49 47.03 1.32 5.51
N LEU A 50 47.30 0.04 5.81
CA LEU A 50 48.52 -0.66 5.35
C LEU A 50 48.29 -1.76 4.29
N PHE A 51 47.08 -1.89 3.74
CA PHE A 51 46.81 -2.82 2.64
C PHE A 51 46.12 -2.10 1.48
N VAL A 52 46.90 -1.35 0.71
CA VAL A 52 46.54 -1.05 -0.68
C VAL A 52 47.78 -1.20 -1.55
N ASP A 53 47.77 -2.23 -2.41
CA ASP A 53 48.60 -2.22 -3.60
C ASP A 53 47.76 -2.66 -4.82
N ARG A 54 47.73 -1.73 -5.78
CA ARG A 54 47.42 -1.79 -7.22
C ARG A 54 46.16 -2.50 -7.75
N LYS A 55 45.26 -1.64 -8.27
CA LYS A 55 44.18 -1.82 -9.27
C LYS A 55 42.74 -1.92 -8.75
N THR A 56 42.22 -0.85 -8.14
CA THR A 56 40.88 -0.29 -8.38
C THR A 56 40.69 0.94 -7.50
N TYR A 57 40.49 2.12 -8.10
CA TYR A 57 40.12 3.33 -7.38
C TYR A 57 39.11 4.12 -8.19
N TRP A 58 37.88 4.17 -7.69
CA TRP A 58 37.04 5.37 -7.49
C TRP A 58 36.01 5.02 -6.41
N LEU A 59 36.50 4.73 -5.20
CA LEU A 59 35.70 4.80 -3.98
C LEU A 59 36.25 5.97 -3.15
N VAL A 60 35.95 7.19 -3.61
CA VAL A 60 36.27 8.41 -2.88
C VAL A 60 35.04 8.77 -2.04
N VAL A 61 35.16 8.51 -0.74
CA VAL A 61 34.71 9.37 0.37
C VAL A 61 33.45 10.22 0.05
N LEU A 62 32.28 9.58 0.12
CA LEU A 62 30.95 10.23 0.11
C LEU A 62 30.42 10.38 1.55
N LEU A 63 31.25 10.94 2.45
CA LEU A 63 30.90 11.11 3.88
C LEU A 63 31.17 12.52 4.44
N SER A 64 31.41 13.51 3.59
CA SER A 64 31.39 14.91 4.00
C SER A 64 31.15 15.77 2.78
N LEU A 65 29.88 16.06 2.52
CA LEU A 65 29.36 17.23 1.80
C LEU A 65 27.82 17.13 1.88
N LYS A 66 27.29 17.14 3.11
CA LYS A 66 25.91 17.54 3.36
C LYS A 66 25.98 19.06 3.54
N GLU A 67 26.14 19.77 2.43
CA GLU A 67 26.14 21.24 2.43
C GLU A 67 24.75 21.75 2.83
N MET A 68 24.81 22.67 3.79
CA MET A 68 23.80 23.61 4.25
C MET A 68 22.61 23.85 3.30
N GLU A 69 21.49 23.20 3.59
CA GLU A 69 20.16 23.72 3.26
C GLU A 69 19.68 24.56 4.46
N GLU A 70 20.09 25.83 4.48
CA GLU A 70 19.40 26.85 5.27
C GLU A 70 18.14 27.30 4.51
N SER A 71 17.04 26.58 4.73
CA SER A 71 15.70 27.11 4.49
C SER A 71 14.81 26.72 5.65
N ALA A 72 14.67 27.64 6.61
CA ALA A 72 13.75 27.62 7.74
C ALA A 72 13.55 26.22 8.37
N LEU A 73 14.54 25.78 9.16
CA LEU A 73 14.38 24.62 10.04
C LEU A 73 13.03 24.72 10.78
N SER A 74 12.12 23.80 10.51
CA SER A 74 11.28 23.29 11.58
C SER A 74 12.24 22.86 12.68
N THR A 75 12.13 23.44 13.87
CA THR A 75 13.01 23.21 15.04
C THR A 75 13.01 21.77 15.56
N ILE A 76 12.40 20.85 14.82
CA ILE A 76 12.17 19.46 15.19
C ILE A 76 12.89 18.61 14.14
N SER A 77 13.79 17.76 14.61
CA SER A 77 14.46 16.75 13.80
C SER A 77 13.46 15.71 13.31
N ASP A 78 13.57 15.34 12.04
CA ASP A 78 12.77 14.27 11.43
C ASP A 78 12.96 12.95 12.19
N GLY A 79 11.86 12.22 12.40
CA GLY A 79 11.87 10.93 13.09
C GLY A 79 11.04 9.90 12.34
N GLU A 80 11.55 8.66 12.25
CA GLU A 80 10.83 7.54 11.63
C GLU A 80 9.99 6.80 12.69
N ILE A 81 8.76 6.42 12.32
CA ILE A 81 7.85 5.68 13.21
C ILE A 81 8.27 4.20 13.21
N ILE A 82 8.98 3.77 14.25
CA ILE A 82 9.44 2.37 14.41
C ILE A 82 8.34 1.45 14.94
N GLY A 83 7.38 2.00 15.69
CA GLY A 83 6.31 1.20 16.29
C GLY A 83 5.15 2.04 16.79
N ILE A 84 3.95 1.44 16.76
CA ILE A 84 2.71 2.05 17.21
C ILE A 84 2.21 1.28 18.43
N LYS A 85 1.96 1.98 19.54
CA LYS A 85 1.43 1.40 20.78
C LYS A 85 -0.01 1.85 20.99
N PHE A 86 -0.93 0.90 21.12
CA PHE A 86 -2.34 1.17 21.42
C PHE A 86 -2.60 1.15 22.93
N CYS A 87 -3.26 2.18 23.45
CA CYS A 87 -3.65 2.33 24.86
C CYS A 87 -4.96 3.13 24.96
N LEU A 88 -5.70 2.96 26.06
CA LEU A 88 -6.81 3.86 26.41
C LEU A 88 -6.24 5.16 27.00
N ALA A 89 -6.68 6.29 26.47
CA ALA A 89 -6.22 7.60 26.90
C ALA A 89 -6.64 7.89 28.35
N THR A 90 -5.69 8.32 29.17
CA THR A 90 -5.95 8.76 30.53
C THR A 90 -6.46 10.20 30.57
N HIS A 91 -7.16 10.58 31.64
CA HIS A 91 -7.60 11.97 31.82
C HIS A 91 -6.44 12.99 31.77
N HIS A 92 -5.25 12.63 32.28
CA HIS A 92 -4.07 13.51 32.23
C HIS A 92 -3.50 13.65 30.81
N GLU A 93 -3.50 12.57 30.02
CA GLU A 93 -3.08 12.62 28.61
C GLU A 93 -4.06 13.46 27.78
N ILE A 94 -5.38 13.30 28.00
CA ILE A 94 -6.42 14.09 27.33
C ILE A 94 -6.29 15.57 27.69
N SER A 95 -6.02 15.91 28.95
CA SER A 95 -5.83 17.31 29.33
C SER A 95 -4.53 17.89 28.75
N LYS A 96 -3.46 17.08 28.67
CA LYS A 96 -2.16 17.50 28.14
C LYS A 96 -2.16 17.63 26.62
N SER A 97 -2.96 16.83 25.91
CA SER A 97 -3.12 16.94 24.46
C SER A 97 -3.97 18.15 24.06
N SER A 98 -4.75 18.69 24.99
CA SER A 98 -5.50 19.92 24.77
C SER A 98 -4.61 21.15 24.94
N ILE A 99 -4.76 22.09 24.02
CA ILE A 99 -4.01 23.36 24.04
C ILE A 99 -4.61 24.34 25.04
N SER A 100 -5.93 24.31 25.21
CA SER A 100 -6.61 25.10 26.23
C SER A 100 -6.51 24.37 27.58
N GLY A 101 -5.94 25.01 28.60
CA GLY A 101 -5.96 24.50 29.98
C GLY A 101 -7.35 24.52 30.64
N CYS A 102 -8.38 24.98 29.92
CA CYS A 102 -9.76 25.07 30.39
C CYS A 102 -10.65 24.05 29.65
N PRO A 103 -11.56 23.36 30.35
CA PRO A 103 -12.51 22.46 29.70
C PRO A 103 -13.56 23.24 28.91
N ILE A 104 -14.08 22.60 27.86
CA ILE A 104 -15.25 23.08 27.13
C ILE A 104 -16.49 22.85 28.00
N THR A 105 -17.20 23.92 28.30
CA THR A 105 -18.38 23.91 29.17
C THR A 105 -19.69 24.15 28.42
N HIS A 106 -19.64 24.90 27.31
CA HIS A 106 -20.84 25.30 26.57
C HIS A 106 -20.76 24.93 25.09
N ALA A 107 -21.91 24.63 24.48
CA ALA A 107 -22.02 24.17 23.10
C ALA A 107 -21.47 25.15 22.05
N SER A 108 -21.45 26.45 22.34
CA SER A 108 -20.85 27.47 21.46
C SER A 108 -19.35 27.34 21.31
N GLN A 109 -18.66 26.78 22.32
CA GLN A 109 -17.21 26.64 22.32
C GLN A 109 -16.71 25.51 21.40
N LEU A 110 -17.61 24.65 20.92
CA LEU A 110 -17.28 23.58 19.97
C LEU A 110 -16.89 24.11 18.58
N ALA A 111 -17.15 25.38 18.28
CA ALA A 111 -16.74 26.03 17.03
C ALA A 111 -15.60 27.04 17.25
N ASN A 112 -14.96 27.03 18.42
CA ASN A 112 -13.96 28.04 18.75
C ASN A 112 -12.68 27.89 17.91
N PRO A 113 -11.99 29.02 17.63
CA PRO A 113 -10.76 29.02 16.85
C PRO A 113 -9.59 28.21 17.44
N PHE A 114 -9.61 27.95 18.76
CA PHE A 114 -8.58 27.16 19.42
C PHE A 114 -8.59 25.66 19.04
N LEU A 115 -9.72 25.14 18.52
CA LEU A 115 -9.84 23.75 18.05
C LEU A 115 -9.22 23.53 16.64
N GLY A 116 -8.77 24.61 16.00
CA GLY A 116 -8.15 24.57 14.68
C GLY A 116 -9.06 25.03 13.55
N LEU A 117 -8.53 24.90 12.33
CA LEU A 117 -9.26 25.12 11.09
C LEU A 117 -10.00 23.84 10.65
N PRO A 118 -11.08 23.92 9.87
CA PRO A 118 -11.67 25.11 9.25
C PRO A 118 -12.48 25.98 10.23
N LEU A 119 -12.54 27.28 9.94
CA LEU A 119 -13.37 28.28 10.62
C LEU A 119 -14.12 29.08 9.56
N GLU A 120 -15.28 29.64 9.89
CA GLU A 120 -16.03 30.52 8.97
C GLU A 120 -15.22 31.79 8.66
N VAL A 121 -14.57 32.37 9.68
CA VAL A 121 -13.71 33.55 9.56
C VAL A 121 -12.57 33.46 10.57
N GLY A 122 -11.38 33.90 10.16
CA GLY A 122 -10.24 34.12 11.07
C GLY A 122 -9.11 33.11 10.90
N LYS A 123 -8.23 33.08 11.91
CA LYS A 123 -7.07 32.19 11.98
C LYS A 123 -7.17 31.32 13.22
N CYS A 124 -6.49 30.18 13.21
CA CYS A 124 -6.42 29.36 14.41
C CYS A 124 -5.71 30.13 15.55
N GLU A 125 -6.32 30.18 16.72
CA GLU A 125 -5.73 30.82 17.91
C GLU A 125 -4.54 30.02 18.47
N SER A 126 -4.54 28.70 18.28
CA SER A 126 -3.55 27.79 18.85
C SER A 126 -2.24 27.76 18.04
N CYS A 127 -2.31 27.54 16.72
CA CYS A 127 -1.12 27.53 15.86
C CYS A 127 -0.89 28.83 15.08
N GLY A 128 -1.82 29.79 15.12
CA GLY A 128 -1.70 31.08 14.43
C GLY A 128 -1.89 31.04 12.91
N THR A 129 -2.06 29.86 12.31
CA THR A 129 -2.19 29.72 10.85
C THR A 129 -3.58 30.10 10.37
N ALA A 130 -3.66 30.80 9.24
CA ALA A 130 -4.91 31.13 8.54
C ALA A 130 -5.20 30.18 7.35
N GLU A 131 -4.22 29.40 6.91
CA GLU A 131 -4.34 28.52 5.75
C GLU A 131 -4.88 27.13 6.14
N PRO A 132 -6.02 26.68 5.57
CA PRO A 132 -6.50 25.31 5.71
C PRO A 132 -5.45 24.33 5.16
N GLY A 133 -4.92 23.45 6.00
CA GLY A 133 -3.88 22.48 5.62
C GLY A 133 -2.53 22.68 6.31
N LYS A 134 -2.22 23.88 6.82
CA LYS A 134 -1.07 24.10 7.71
C LYS A 134 -1.41 23.87 9.20
N CYS A 135 -2.69 23.90 9.53
CA CYS A 135 -3.20 23.53 10.85
C CYS A 135 -3.50 22.03 10.88
N GLU A 136 -2.80 21.28 11.74
CA GLU A 136 -3.08 19.85 11.98
C GLU A 136 -4.37 19.63 12.79
N GLY A 137 -4.89 20.71 13.39
CA GLY A 137 -6.02 20.68 14.31
C GLY A 137 -5.58 20.44 15.75
N HIS A 138 -6.40 20.91 16.70
CA HIS A 138 -6.07 20.84 18.12
C HIS A 138 -7.23 20.25 18.93
N PHE A 139 -6.91 19.32 19.83
CA PHE A 139 -7.91 18.67 20.66
C PHE A 139 -8.41 19.60 21.77
N GLY A 140 -9.72 19.53 22.03
CA GLY A 140 -10.33 20.03 23.25
C GLY A 140 -10.63 18.89 24.22
N TYR A 141 -11.16 19.23 25.39
CA TYR A 141 -11.75 18.23 26.29
C TYR A 141 -12.95 18.80 27.05
N VAL A 142 -13.86 17.91 27.42
CA VAL A 142 -14.98 18.18 28.32
C VAL A 142 -14.74 17.48 29.64
N GLU A 143 -14.85 18.20 30.74
CA GLU A 143 -14.81 17.62 32.09
C GLU A 143 -16.19 17.13 32.51
N LEU A 144 -16.29 15.82 32.75
CA LEU A 144 -17.51 15.19 33.24
C LEU A 144 -17.68 15.49 34.75
N PRO A 145 -18.91 15.81 35.21
CA PRO A 145 -19.16 16.14 36.61
C PRO A 145 -19.00 14.92 37.53
N ILE A 146 -19.10 13.71 36.97
CA ILE A 146 -18.98 12.40 37.63
C ILE A 146 -18.22 11.43 36.70
N PRO A 147 -17.37 10.53 37.23
CA PRO A 147 -16.73 9.49 36.44
C PRO A 147 -17.74 8.48 35.87
N VAL A 148 -17.57 8.10 34.60
CA VAL A 148 -18.45 7.17 33.89
C VAL A 148 -17.65 5.98 33.36
N TYR A 149 -18.22 4.77 33.35
CA TYR A 149 -17.55 3.63 32.69
C TYR A 149 -17.49 3.84 31.18
N HIS A 150 -16.35 3.55 30.56
CA HIS A 150 -16.23 3.57 29.11
C HIS A 150 -17.25 2.59 28.48
N PRO A 151 -18.22 3.06 27.68
CA PRO A 151 -19.31 2.21 27.18
C PRO A 151 -18.83 0.96 26.44
N ASP A 152 -17.84 1.10 25.56
CA ASP A 152 -17.34 -0.02 24.74
C ASP A 152 -16.42 -1.00 25.49
N HIS A 153 -15.81 -0.60 26.62
CA HIS A 153 -14.81 -1.40 27.34
C HIS A 153 -15.31 -1.93 28.69
N ILE A 154 -16.58 -1.73 29.03
CA ILE A 154 -17.13 -2.20 30.31
C ILE A 154 -17.10 -3.73 30.44
N VAL A 155 -17.28 -4.46 29.34
CA VAL A 155 -17.23 -5.93 29.31
C VAL A 155 -15.82 -6.43 29.63
N GLU A 156 -14.80 -5.78 29.08
CA GLU A 156 -13.39 -6.09 29.33
C GLU A 156 -13.03 -5.78 30.78
N LEU A 157 -13.43 -4.60 31.27
CA LEU A 157 -13.27 -4.18 32.65
C LEU A 157 -13.90 -5.17 33.63
N ARG A 158 -15.13 -5.63 33.37
CA ARG A 158 -15.81 -6.65 34.19
C ARG A 158 -15.00 -7.94 34.26
N LYS A 159 -14.55 -8.46 33.11
CA LYS A 159 -13.75 -9.68 33.05
C LYS A 159 -12.47 -9.53 33.87
N MET A 160 -11.78 -8.39 33.75
CA MET A 160 -10.60 -8.09 34.54
C MET A 160 -10.90 -8.04 36.05
N LEU A 161 -11.93 -7.30 36.47
CA LEU A 161 -12.33 -7.18 37.88
C LEU A 161 -12.79 -8.52 38.47
N SER A 162 -13.42 -9.39 37.67
CA SER A 162 -13.87 -10.71 38.10
C SER A 162 -12.71 -11.65 38.51
N LEU A 163 -11.52 -11.41 37.97
CA LEU A 163 -10.30 -12.14 38.32
C LEU A 163 -9.67 -11.67 39.64
N LEU A 164 -10.14 -10.57 40.23
CA LEU A 164 -9.54 -9.92 41.39
C LEU A 164 -10.38 -10.10 42.66
N CYS A 165 -9.73 -10.24 43.83
CA CYS A 165 -10.38 -10.06 45.13
C CYS A 165 -10.46 -8.55 45.39
N LEU A 166 -11.66 -7.95 45.38
CA LEU A 166 -11.83 -6.50 45.60
C LEU A 166 -11.37 -6.03 47.01
N LYS A 167 -11.18 -6.97 47.96
CA LYS A 167 -10.65 -6.71 49.31
C LYS A 167 -9.12 -6.64 49.37
N CYS A 168 -8.40 -7.58 48.75
CA CYS A 168 -6.92 -7.64 48.79
C CYS A 168 -6.21 -7.26 47.49
N LEU A 169 -6.96 -7.03 46.41
CA LEU A 169 -6.46 -6.68 45.07
C LEU A 169 -5.47 -7.69 44.48
N LYS A 170 -5.52 -8.95 44.95
CA LYS A 170 -4.80 -10.09 44.37
C LYS A 170 -5.71 -10.90 43.46
N LEU A 171 -5.12 -11.68 42.56
CA LEU A 171 -5.87 -12.58 41.69
C LEU A 171 -6.55 -13.70 42.48
N LYS A 172 -7.81 -13.98 42.15
CA LYS A 172 -8.54 -15.15 42.66
C LYS A 172 -7.90 -16.42 42.11
N THR A 173 -7.47 -17.30 43.00
CA THR A 173 -7.00 -18.64 42.66
C THR A 173 -8.14 -19.64 42.82
N HIS A 174 -8.61 -20.23 41.73
CA HIS A 174 -9.62 -21.31 41.76
C HIS A 174 -9.03 -22.69 42.13
N LYS A 175 -7.72 -22.78 42.42
CA LYS A 175 -7.10 -24.05 42.80
C LYS A 175 -7.26 -24.28 44.29
N VAL A 176 -7.95 -25.37 44.64
CA VAL A 176 -7.88 -26.02 45.96
C VAL A 176 -6.40 -26.17 46.33
N PRO A 177 -5.96 -25.82 47.55
CA PRO A 177 -4.59 -26.07 47.96
C PRO A 177 -4.37 -27.58 47.98
N LEU A 178 -3.57 -28.09 47.04
CA LEU A 178 -2.98 -29.42 47.17
C LEU A 178 -1.96 -29.32 48.31
N LYS A 179 -2.19 -30.09 49.37
CA LYS A 179 -1.23 -30.31 50.45
C LYS A 179 0.05 -30.93 49.85
N THR A 180 1.03 -30.10 49.53
CA THR A 180 2.41 -30.56 49.29
C THR A 180 3.33 -29.68 50.09
N SER A 181 3.96 -30.26 51.11
CA SER A 181 4.91 -29.60 51.98
C SER A 181 6.12 -29.12 51.16
N GLY A 182 6.33 -27.81 51.12
CA GLY A 182 7.52 -27.23 50.51
C GLY A 182 7.66 -25.78 50.91
N VAL A 183 8.84 -25.42 51.42
CA VAL A 183 9.24 -24.13 52.03
C VAL A 183 9.15 -22.92 51.07
N LEU A 184 8.53 -23.09 49.88
CA LEU A 184 8.36 -22.07 48.83
C LEU A 184 6.92 -21.52 48.75
N GLU A 185 6.15 -21.61 49.83
CA GLU A 185 4.76 -21.10 49.88
C GLU A 185 4.65 -19.72 50.58
N SER A 186 5.72 -19.26 51.25
CA SER A 186 5.74 -18.01 52.04
C SER A 186 5.73 -16.72 51.20
N LEU A 187 5.93 -16.81 49.87
CA LEU A 187 5.89 -15.66 48.95
C LEU A 187 4.54 -15.47 48.25
N LEU A 188 3.61 -16.41 48.39
CA LEU A 188 2.26 -16.33 47.81
C LEU A 188 1.25 -16.20 48.94
N SER A 189 1.11 -15.01 49.54
CA SER A 189 0.05 -14.85 50.55
C SER A 189 -1.31 -15.12 49.89
N PRO A 190 -2.07 -16.13 50.37
CA PRO A 190 -3.29 -16.58 49.74
C PRO A 190 -4.33 -15.47 49.69
N CYS A 191 -5.14 -15.49 48.64
CA CYS A 191 -6.27 -14.59 48.48
C CYS A 191 -7.23 -14.74 49.67
N CYS A 192 -7.90 -13.66 50.05
CA CYS A 192 -9.01 -13.66 51.00
C CYS A 192 -10.03 -14.76 50.68
N GLU A 193 -10.16 -15.81 51.50
CA GLU A 193 -11.15 -16.88 51.28
C GLU A 193 -12.59 -16.34 51.37
N GLU A 194 -12.85 -15.43 52.32
CA GLU A 194 -14.19 -14.91 52.62
C GLU A 194 -14.85 -14.08 51.50
N THR A 195 -14.05 -13.40 50.66
CA THR A 195 -14.55 -12.54 49.57
C THR A 195 -14.33 -13.12 48.17
N SER A 196 -13.82 -14.37 48.11
CA SER A 196 -13.58 -15.08 46.85
C SER A 196 -14.88 -15.39 46.08
N HIS A 197 -16.00 -15.54 46.80
CA HIS A 197 -17.32 -15.91 46.28
C HIS A 197 -18.14 -14.75 45.68
N ILE A 198 -17.66 -13.50 45.73
CA ILE A 198 -18.38 -12.35 45.15
C ILE A 198 -18.28 -12.41 43.62
N SER A 199 -19.42 -12.43 42.94
CA SER A 199 -19.52 -12.38 41.48
C SER A 199 -19.82 -10.96 41.01
N ILE A 200 -19.24 -10.56 39.88
CA ILE A 200 -19.51 -9.26 39.24
C ILE A 200 -20.36 -9.52 38.00
N LYS A 201 -21.60 -9.05 38.02
CA LYS A 201 -22.50 -9.08 36.87
C LYS A 201 -22.54 -7.70 36.21
N GLU A 202 -22.77 -7.72 34.91
CA GLU A 202 -23.06 -6.53 34.12
C GLU A 202 -24.54 -6.57 33.80
N ASN A 203 -25.23 -5.49 34.13
CA ASN A 203 -26.64 -5.31 33.83
C ASN A 203 -26.80 -4.09 32.93
N LYS A 204 -27.87 -4.09 32.16
CA LYS A 204 -28.26 -2.99 31.28
C LYS A 204 -29.57 -2.40 31.80
N THR A 205 -29.64 -1.09 31.99
CA THR A 205 -30.90 -0.40 32.32
C THR A 205 -31.86 -0.42 31.13
N THR A 206 -33.14 -0.12 31.36
CA THR A 206 -34.14 0.07 30.28
C THR A 206 -33.70 1.09 29.25
N ASP A 207 -32.96 2.12 29.70
CA ASP A 207 -32.54 3.26 28.90
C ASP A 207 -31.21 3.00 28.18
N GLY A 208 -30.59 1.85 28.43
CA GLY A 208 -29.43 1.34 27.71
C GLY A 208 -28.07 1.59 28.36
N ALA A 209 -28.02 2.14 29.59
CA ALA A 209 -26.80 2.28 30.37
C ALA A 209 -26.32 0.92 30.89
N PHE A 210 -25.00 0.72 30.93
CA PHE A 210 -24.35 -0.45 31.51
C PHE A 210 -23.73 -0.13 32.86
N PHE A 211 -24.10 -0.90 33.88
CA PHE A 211 -23.52 -0.81 35.21
C PHE A 211 -23.06 -2.17 35.72
N LEU A 212 -22.13 -2.15 36.67
CA LEU A 212 -21.59 -3.35 37.31
C LEU A 212 -22.27 -3.57 38.66
N GLU A 213 -22.74 -4.79 38.89
CA GLU A 213 -23.41 -5.18 40.14
C GLU A 213 -22.62 -6.32 40.79
N LEU A 214 -22.27 -6.14 42.07
CA LEU A 214 -21.68 -7.17 42.92
C LEU A 214 -22.81 -8.05 43.46
N LYS A 215 -22.72 -9.37 43.28
CA LYS A 215 -23.66 -10.35 43.86
C LYS A 215 -22.96 -11.39 44.69
N LEU A 216 -23.49 -11.61 45.89
CA LEU A 216 -23.16 -12.76 46.72
C LEU A 216 -23.93 -14.01 46.24
N PRO A 217 -23.41 -15.22 46.47
CA PRO A 217 -24.14 -16.44 46.16
C PRO A 217 -25.45 -16.51 46.97
N ALA A 218 -26.55 -16.97 46.37
CA ALA A 218 -27.84 -17.07 47.07
C ALA A 218 -27.83 -17.94 48.35
N ARG A 219 -26.77 -18.74 48.57
CA ARG A 219 -26.59 -19.61 49.75
C ARG A 219 -25.80 -18.96 50.89
N SER A 220 -25.27 -17.74 50.74
CA SER A 220 -24.50 -17.07 51.79
C SER A 220 -25.41 -16.29 52.75
N ARG A 221 -25.21 -16.47 54.07
CA ARG A 221 -25.87 -15.64 55.11
C ARG A 221 -25.30 -14.22 55.05
N ILE A 222 -26.17 -13.23 54.93
CA ILE A 222 -25.81 -11.81 55.06
C ILE A 222 -25.31 -11.61 56.51
N ARG A 223 -24.07 -11.15 56.67
CA ARG A 223 -23.57 -10.65 57.94
C ARG A 223 -23.58 -9.12 57.86
N ASP A 224 -23.95 -8.44 58.94
CA ASP A 224 -23.84 -6.99 59.02
C ASP A 224 -22.42 -6.57 58.63
N GLY A 225 -22.32 -5.68 57.64
CA GLY A 225 -21.02 -5.22 57.16
C GLY A 225 -20.36 -6.02 56.04
N THR A 226 -21.10 -6.87 55.33
CA THR A 226 -20.55 -7.66 54.21
C THR A 226 -19.84 -6.79 53.14
N TRP A 227 -20.28 -5.54 52.97
CA TRP A 227 -19.70 -4.59 52.01
C TRP A 227 -18.72 -3.56 52.61
N TYR A 228 -18.42 -3.59 53.92
CA TYR A 228 -17.54 -2.59 54.56
C TYR A 228 -16.12 -2.52 53.99
N PHE A 229 -15.65 -3.56 53.28
CA PHE A 229 -14.36 -3.49 52.61
C PHE A 229 -14.35 -2.45 51.47
N LEU A 230 -15.53 -2.08 50.94
CA LEU A 230 -15.68 -1.03 49.93
C LEU A 230 -15.57 0.38 50.50
N ASP A 231 -15.65 0.56 51.83
CA ASP A 231 -15.43 1.84 52.51
C ASP A 231 -14.08 2.46 52.15
N ARG A 232 -13.07 1.61 51.86
CA ARG A 232 -11.74 2.05 51.41
C ARG A 232 -11.77 2.79 50.06
N TYR A 233 -12.87 2.67 49.32
CA TYR A 233 -13.03 3.16 47.96
C TYR A 233 -14.09 4.26 47.82
N GLY A 234 -14.98 4.49 48.81
CA GLY A 234 -15.92 5.62 48.76
C GLY A 234 -17.10 5.55 49.74
N TYR A 235 -18.09 4.71 49.46
CA TYR A 235 -19.41 4.81 50.09
C TYR A 235 -19.76 3.62 51.00
N ARG A 236 -20.39 3.93 52.14
CA ARG A 236 -21.11 2.98 53.01
C ARG A 236 -22.55 2.86 52.53
N TYR A 237 -22.82 1.91 51.64
CA TYR A 237 -24.18 1.69 51.13
C TYR A 237 -24.45 0.20 50.87
N GLY A 238 -25.67 -0.21 51.21
CA GLY A 238 -26.24 -1.54 50.94
C GLY A 238 -26.07 -2.57 52.06
N ASP A 239 -27.19 -3.07 52.57
CA ASP A 239 -27.27 -4.26 53.45
C ASP A 239 -27.79 -5.51 52.71
N GLY A 240 -27.96 -5.40 51.39
CA GLY A 240 -28.52 -6.45 50.52
C GLY A 240 -27.51 -7.48 50.00
N LEU A 241 -28.04 -8.54 49.37
CA LEU A 241 -27.27 -9.58 48.66
C LEU A 241 -26.56 -9.06 47.39
N SER A 242 -26.96 -7.88 46.91
CA SER A 242 -26.34 -7.23 45.77
C SER A 242 -26.17 -5.71 45.98
N ARG A 243 -25.16 -5.16 45.31
CA ARG A 243 -24.77 -3.74 45.38
C ARG A 243 -24.19 -3.29 44.05
N THR A 244 -24.54 -2.10 43.59
CA THR A 244 -23.95 -1.46 42.41
C THR A 244 -22.52 -0.99 42.72
N LEU A 245 -21.59 -1.29 41.81
CA LEU A 245 -20.19 -0.89 41.89
C LEU A 245 -20.02 0.41 41.11
N LEU A 246 -19.71 1.50 41.81
CA LEU A 246 -19.63 2.82 41.19
C LEU A 246 -18.33 3.01 40.38
N PRO A 247 -18.36 3.78 39.27
CA PRO A 247 -17.15 4.10 38.52
C PRO A 247 -16.07 4.80 39.38
N SER A 248 -16.49 5.64 40.32
CA SER A 248 -15.60 6.31 41.28
C SER A 248 -14.81 5.30 42.12
N GLU A 249 -15.48 4.27 42.64
CA GLU A 249 -14.85 3.20 43.44
C GLU A 249 -13.86 2.39 42.60
N VAL A 250 -14.23 2.03 41.37
CA VAL A 250 -13.35 1.30 40.46
C VAL A 250 -12.12 2.12 40.11
N SER A 251 -12.24 3.44 39.99
CA SER A 251 -11.07 4.30 39.71
C SER A 251 -10.04 4.22 40.84
N VAL A 252 -10.50 4.13 42.09
CA VAL A 252 -9.62 3.97 43.26
C VAL A 252 -9.05 2.56 43.30
N ILE A 253 -9.84 1.54 42.94
CA ILE A 253 -9.39 0.15 42.85
C ILE A 253 -8.24 0.01 41.83
N LEU A 254 -8.39 0.58 40.62
CA LEU A 254 -7.37 0.50 39.57
C LEU A 254 -6.07 1.19 40.00
N LYS A 255 -6.16 2.35 40.67
CA LYS A 255 -5.00 3.08 41.20
C LYS A 255 -4.29 2.33 42.33
N LYS A 256 -5.04 1.63 43.19
CA LYS A 256 -4.49 0.87 44.34
C LYS A 256 -3.99 -0.52 43.96
N LEU A 257 -4.05 -0.94 42.68
CA LEU A 257 -3.59 -2.26 42.25
C LEU A 257 -2.07 -2.44 42.45
N PRO A 258 -1.62 -3.51 43.13
CA PRO A 258 -0.20 -3.84 43.24
C PRO A 258 0.44 -4.16 41.88
N GLU A 259 1.69 -3.74 41.67
CA GLU A 259 2.44 -3.97 40.42
C GLU A 259 2.62 -5.46 40.07
N GLU A 260 2.69 -6.34 41.08
CA GLU A 260 2.68 -7.79 40.85
C GLU A 260 1.37 -8.29 40.24
N THR A 261 0.24 -7.77 40.72
CA THR A 261 -1.08 -8.10 40.18
C THR A 261 -1.21 -7.56 38.76
N LYS A 262 -0.76 -6.33 38.48
CA LYS A 262 -0.76 -5.75 37.13
C LYS A 262 0.05 -6.61 36.15
N ARG A 263 1.25 -7.05 36.53
CA ARG A 263 2.07 -7.98 35.72
C ARG A 263 1.36 -9.32 35.47
N LYS A 264 0.68 -9.88 36.47
CA LYS A 264 -0.08 -11.13 36.30
C LYS A 264 -1.33 -10.97 35.43
N LEU A 265 -2.01 -9.81 35.49
CA LEU A 265 -3.11 -9.47 34.59
C LEU A 265 -2.63 -9.29 33.15
N ALA A 266 -1.50 -8.61 32.94
CA ALA A 266 -0.89 -8.43 31.64
C ALA A 266 -0.51 -9.77 30.98
N LYS A 267 0.01 -10.73 31.78
CA LYS A 267 0.23 -12.12 31.31
C LYS A 267 -1.04 -12.84 30.87
N LYS A 268 -2.21 -12.44 31.36
CA LYS A 268 -3.52 -12.95 30.95
C LYS A 268 -4.16 -12.12 29.82
N GLY A 269 -3.47 -11.10 29.31
CA GLY A 269 -3.95 -10.22 28.24
C GLY A 269 -4.78 -9.02 28.70
N TYR A 270 -4.90 -8.75 30.01
CA TYR A 270 -5.63 -7.58 30.52
C TYR A 270 -4.66 -6.51 31.00
N PHE A 271 -4.78 -5.30 30.47
CA PHE A 271 -3.95 -4.16 30.87
C PHE A 271 -4.77 -3.22 31.76
N PRO A 272 -4.49 -3.14 33.08
CA PRO A 272 -5.19 -2.22 33.96
C PRO A 272 -4.77 -0.77 33.63
N GLN A 273 -5.70 -0.01 33.05
CA GLN A 273 -5.49 1.37 32.64
C GLN A 273 -6.58 2.27 33.23
N ASP A 274 -6.23 3.51 33.59
CA ASP A 274 -7.21 4.47 34.12
C ASP A 274 -8.28 4.86 33.07
N GLY A 275 -7.98 4.70 31.77
CA GLY A 275 -8.86 5.03 30.65
C GLY A 275 -10.14 4.19 30.55
N TYR A 276 -10.29 3.10 31.32
CA TYR A 276 -11.58 2.39 31.44
C TYR A 276 -12.68 3.26 32.07
N ILE A 277 -12.28 4.32 32.78
CA ILE A 277 -13.19 5.24 33.47
C ILE A 277 -12.99 6.62 32.87
N LEU A 278 -14.01 7.08 32.17
CA LEU A 278 -14.05 8.38 31.54
C LEU A 278 -14.30 9.44 32.61
N ARG A 279 -13.33 10.32 32.79
CA ARG A 279 -13.49 11.56 33.55
C ARG A 279 -13.46 12.78 32.64
N TYR A 280 -12.58 12.75 31.63
CA TYR A 280 -12.54 13.74 30.55
C TYR A 280 -12.92 13.07 29.24
N LEU A 281 -13.76 13.73 28.45
CA LEU A 281 -14.13 13.31 27.11
C LEU A 281 -13.35 14.17 26.09
N PRO A 282 -12.52 13.58 25.21
CA PRO A 282 -11.79 14.36 24.22
C PRO A 282 -12.76 14.93 23.17
N VAL A 283 -12.63 16.23 22.92
CA VAL A 283 -13.31 16.93 21.81
C VAL A 283 -12.35 16.94 20.63
N PRO A 284 -12.78 16.45 19.46
CA PRO A 284 -11.94 16.46 18.28
C PRO A 284 -11.55 17.89 17.84
N PRO A 285 -10.51 18.00 17.02
CA PRO A 285 -10.24 19.21 16.28
C PRO A 285 -11.26 19.45 15.16
N ASN A 286 -11.39 20.71 14.73
CA ASN A 286 -12.30 21.11 13.65
C ASN A 286 -11.92 20.49 12.30
N CYS A 287 -10.65 20.17 12.07
CA CYS A 287 -10.15 19.60 10.80
C CYS A 287 -10.77 18.25 10.43
N LEU A 288 -11.43 17.57 11.38
CA LEU A 288 -12.17 16.33 11.15
C LEU A 288 -13.60 16.55 10.64
N SER A 289 -14.12 17.78 10.73
CA SER A 289 -15.41 18.16 10.15
C SER A 289 -15.19 18.70 8.74
N VAL A 290 -15.97 18.18 7.79
CA VAL A 290 -15.89 18.59 6.39
C VAL A 290 -16.80 19.80 6.19
N PRO A 291 -16.28 20.98 5.80
CA PRO A 291 -17.12 22.10 5.42
C PRO A 291 -17.95 21.77 4.18
N ASP A 292 -19.19 22.25 4.15
CA ASP A 292 -19.92 22.37 2.90
C ASP A 292 -19.62 23.75 2.30
N ILE A 293 -19.05 23.77 1.10
CA ILE A 293 -18.73 25.00 0.39
C ILE A 293 -19.84 25.23 -0.64
N SER A 294 -20.77 26.12 -0.32
CA SER A 294 -21.80 26.60 -1.25
C SER A 294 -21.57 28.07 -1.57
N ASP A 295 -21.47 28.41 -2.86
CA ASP A 295 -21.35 29.79 -3.37
C ASP A 295 -20.24 30.64 -2.73
N GLY A 296 -19.10 30.03 -2.41
CA GLY A 296 -17.94 30.71 -1.82
C GLY A 296 -18.07 31.04 -0.33
N VAL A 297 -19.21 30.72 0.29
CA VAL A 297 -19.39 30.74 1.74
C VAL A 297 -19.09 29.35 2.29
N ILE A 298 -18.12 29.28 3.19
CA ILE A 298 -17.80 28.05 3.91
C ILE A 298 -18.81 27.92 5.05
N VAL A 299 -19.80 27.02 4.87
CA VAL A 299 -20.73 26.68 5.95
C VAL A 299 -20.22 25.42 6.62
N MET A 300 -20.03 25.47 7.94
CA MET A 300 -19.69 24.27 8.70
C MET A 300 -20.87 23.31 8.67
N SER A 301 -20.68 22.14 8.02
CA SER A 301 -21.70 21.10 8.03
C SER A 301 -21.92 20.65 9.48
N SER A 302 -23.18 20.60 9.91
CA SER A 302 -23.49 20.14 11.26
C SER A 302 -23.43 18.62 11.30
N ASP A 303 -22.24 18.08 11.55
CA ASP A 303 -22.04 16.65 11.76
C ASP A 303 -22.95 16.13 12.87
N LEU A 304 -23.62 14.99 12.63
CA LEU A 304 -24.46 14.33 13.63
C LEU A 304 -23.68 14.04 14.93
N SER A 305 -22.38 13.73 14.83
CA SER A 305 -21.52 13.53 16.00
C SER A 305 -21.38 14.80 16.87
N THR A 306 -21.25 15.97 16.25
CA THR A 306 -21.19 17.26 16.94
C THR A 306 -22.53 17.61 17.58
N THR A 307 -23.66 17.25 16.96
CA THR A 307 -24.99 17.42 17.59
C THR A 307 -25.15 16.56 18.84
N MET A 308 -24.64 15.32 18.85
CA MET A 308 -24.65 14.46 20.03
C MET A 308 -23.71 14.98 21.12
N LEU A 309 -22.56 15.53 20.75
CA LEU A 309 -21.66 16.19 21.70
C LEU A 309 -22.32 17.41 22.37
N LYS A 310 -23.13 18.19 21.62
CA LYS A 310 -23.95 19.26 22.18
C LYS A 310 -24.98 18.74 23.19
N LYS A 311 -25.56 17.55 23.00
CA LYS A 311 -26.45 16.92 23.98
C LYS A 311 -25.70 16.52 25.25
N VAL A 312 -24.52 15.92 25.12
CA VAL A 312 -23.66 15.59 26.27
C VAL A 312 -23.36 16.83 27.11
N LEU A 313 -23.00 17.96 26.48
CA LEU A 313 -22.76 19.23 27.18
C LEU A 313 -24.00 19.76 27.90
N LYS A 314 -25.17 19.70 27.27
CA LYS A 314 -26.44 20.07 27.91
C LYS A 314 -26.75 19.20 29.12
N GLN A 315 -26.54 17.89 29.04
CA GLN A 315 -26.76 16.99 30.17
C GLN A 315 -25.81 17.31 31.33
N ILE A 316 -24.55 17.63 31.04
CA ILE A 316 -23.58 18.06 32.04
C ILE A 316 -24.02 19.36 32.73
N GLU A 317 -24.54 20.31 31.96
CA GLU A 317 -25.06 21.58 32.49
C GLU A 317 -26.27 21.34 33.40
N ILE A 318 -27.21 20.49 32.98
CA ILE A 318 -28.38 20.09 33.80
C ILE A 318 -27.90 19.49 35.13
N ILE A 319 -27.00 18.52 35.10
CA ILE A 319 -26.47 17.85 36.30
C ILE A 319 -25.72 18.84 37.22
N LYS A 320 -24.95 19.78 36.65
CA LYS A 320 -24.25 20.80 37.44
C LYS A 320 -25.21 21.81 38.05
N SER A 321 -26.30 22.14 37.36
CA SER A 321 -27.31 23.10 37.84
C SER A 321 -28.29 22.51 38.85
N SER A 322 -28.58 21.21 38.76
CA SER A 322 -29.51 20.52 39.66
C SER A 322 -28.92 20.25 41.05
N ARG A 323 -27.59 20.30 41.19
CA ARG A 323 -26.89 19.92 42.43
C ARG A 323 -26.33 21.12 43.19
N SER A 324 -26.49 21.10 44.51
CA SER A 324 -25.82 22.00 45.46
C SER A 324 -25.12 21.19 46.56
N GLY A 325 -23.96 20.61 46.24
CA GLY A 325 -23.16 19.82 47.20
C GLY A 325 -22.40 18.65 46.57
N GLU A 326 -21.80 17.82 47.42
CA GLU A 326 -21.18 16.56 46.99
C GLU A 326 -22.26 15.49 46.69
N PRO A 327 -22.10 14.70 45.63
CA PRO A 327 -23.05 13.67 45.25
C PRO A 327 -23.13 12.54 46.29
N ASN A 328 -24.36 12.16 46.65
CA ASN A 328 -24.62 10.95 47.42
C ASN A 328 -24.53 9.70 46.50
N PHE A 329 -24.64 8.50 47.08
CA PHE A 329 -24.51 7.24 46.33
C PHE A 329 -25.57 7.10 45.21
N GLU A 330 -26.83 7.44 45.51
CA GLU A 330 -27.95 7.30 44.57
C GLU A 330 -27.86 8.31 43.41
N SER A 331 -27.50 9.56 43.71
CA SER A 331 -27.19 10.59 42.72
C SER A 331 -26.06 10.14 41.80
N HIS A 332 -25.00 9.55 42.36
CA HIS A 332 -23.90 9.00 41.56
C HIS A 332 -24.34 7.92 40.58
N GLU A 333 -25.24 7.04 41.00
CA GLU A 333 -25.74 5.97 40.16
C GLU A 333 -26.61 6.51 39.01
N VAL A 334 -27.56 7.39 39.31
CA VAL A 334 -28.47 7.96 38.31
C VAL A 334 -27.70 8.85 37.32
N GLU A 335 -26.91 9.80 37.83
CA GLU A 335 -26.17 10.76 36.99
C GLU A 335 -25.12 10.07 36.10
N ALA A 336 -24.44 9.03 36.60
CA ALA A 336 -23.48 8.26 35.79
C ALA A 336 -24.17 7.48 34.68
N ASN A 337 -25.34 6.88 34.95
CA ASN A 337 -26.10 6.13 33.96
C ASN A 337 -26.64 7.06 32.85
N GLU A 338 -27.19 8.21 33.21
CA GLU A 338 -27.69 9.21 32.25
C GLU A 338 -26.57 9.72 31.33
N LEU A 339 -25.42 10.09 31.90
CA LEU A 339 -24.26 10.54 31.12
C LEU A 339 -23.71 9.43 30.22
N GLN A 340 -23.69 8.19 30.70
CA GLN A 340 -23.18 7.06 29.92
C GLN A 340 -23.99 6.83 28.65
N VAL A 341 -25.31 6.98 28.70
CA VAL A 341 -26.18 6.79 27.51
C VAL A 341 -25.84 7.83 26.44
N GLU A 342 -25.75 9.10 26.81
CA GLU A 342 -25.42 10.18 25.86
C GLU A 342 -23.98 10.03 25.31
N ILE A 343 -23.02 9.66 26.16
CA ILE A 343 -21.63 9.40 25.73
C ILE A 343 -21.58 8.18 24.80
N ALA A 344 -22.31 7.10 25.11
CA ALA A 344 -22.37 5.91 24.27
C ALA A 344 -22.94 6.24 22.87
N GLN A 345 -24.02 7.04 22.82
CA GLN A 345 -24.56 7.52 21.54
C GLN A 345 -23.53 8.36 20.78
N TYR A 346 -22.84 9.30 21.45
CA TYR A 346 -21.78 10.10 20.83
C TYR A 346 -20.66 9.23 20.25
N LEU A 347 -20.11 8.29 21.03
CA LEU A 347 -19.05 7.39 20.58
C LEU A 347 -19.52 6.48 19.44
N GLN A 348 -20.76 6.00 19.51
CA GLN A 348 -21.35 5.19 18.45
C GLN A 348 -21.48 5.98 17.14
N PHE A 349 -22.02 7.20 17.14
CA PHE A 349 -22.15 8.01 15.92
C PHE A 349 -20.80 8.49 15.37
N ARG A 350 -19.81 8.69 16.25
CA ARG A 350 -18.46 9.06 15.81
C ARG A 350 -17.68 7.87 15.25
N GLY A 351 -17.79 6.71 15.90
CA GLY A 351 -17.18 5.45 15.46
C GLY A 351 -17.85 4.88 14.23
N ALA A 352 -19.19 4.85 14.21
CA ALA A 352 -20.02 4.55 13.06
C ALA A 352 -20.12 5.80 12.18
N GLY A 353 -19.02 6.17 11.54
CA GLY A 353 -19.00 7.28 10.60
C GLY A 353 -19.85 6.99 9.38
N LYS A 354 -21.15 7.31 9.45
CA LYS A 354 -21.89 7.69 8.27
C LYS A 354 -21.23 8.97 7.76
N ALA A 355 -20.34 8.84 6.78
CA ALA A 355 -20.05 9.94 5.89
C ALA A 355 -21.40 10.49 5.41
N SER A 356 -21.52 11.81 5.37
CA SER A 356 -22.59 12.61 4.76
C SER A 356 -23.56 11.77 3.91
N ARG A 357 -24.83 11.73 4.32
CA ARG A 357 -25.90 11.00 3.61
C ARG A 357 -26.12 11.49 2.16
N ASP A 358 -25.47 12.58 1.75
CA ASP A 358 -25.77 13.28 0.50
C ASP A 358 -24.96 12.83 -0.73
N VAL A 359 -23.89 12.03 -0.58
CA VAL A 359 -23.21 11.43 -1.74
C VAL A 359 -23.87 10.12 -2.16
N ALA A 360 -24.36 9.32 -1.20
CA ALA A 360 -24.99 8.03 -1.48
C ALA A 360 -26.43 8.17 -2.02
N ASN A 361 -27.17 9.22 -1.62
CA ASN A 361 -28.54 9.45 -2.12
C ASN A 361 -28.60 9.87 -3.60
N ARG A 362 -27.48 10.30 -4.20
CA ARG A 362 -27.39 10.58 -5.65
C ARG A 362 -27.27 9.31 -6.50
N TYR A 363 -26.94 8.16 -5.90
CA TYR A 363 -26.72 6.89 -6.61
C TYR A 363 -27.63 5.73 -6.13
N GLY A 364 -28.70 6.02 -5.38
CA GLY A 364 -29.78 5.06 -5.15
C GLY A 364 -29.41 3.78 -4.38
N VAL A 365 -28.35 3.80 -3.55
CA VAL A 365 -27.99 2.64 -2.72
C VAL A 365 -28.59 2.79 -1.33
N ASN A 366 -29.75 2.16 -1.10
CA ASN A 366 -30.25 1.91 0.24
C ASN A 366 -29.35 0.86 0.92
N LYS A 367 -28.42 1.29 1.80
CA LYS A 367 -27.66 0.39 2.68
C LYS A 367 -28.41 0.21 4.00
N ASP A 368 -28.61 -1.04 4.41
CA ASP A 368 -29.33 -1.44 5.62
C ASP A 368 -28.78 -0.80 6.90
N VAL A 369 -29.68 -0.45 7.82
CA VAL A 369 -29.43 0.32 9.06
C VAL A 369 -28.54 -0.41 10.08
N ASN A 370 -28.11 -1.64 9.81
CA ASN A 370 -27.53 -2.56 10.79
C ASN A 370 -26.06 -2.99 10.53
N ASP A 371 -25.34 -2.30 9.65
CA ASP A 371 -23.92 -2.62 9.43
C ASP A 371 -23.08 -2.29 10.66
N SER A 372 -22.36 -3.29 11.17
CA SER A 372 -21.52 -3.16 12.36
C SER A 372 -20.44 -2.08 12.18
N SER A 373 -20.13 -1.37 13.26
CA SER A 373 -19.09 -0.31 13.31
C SER A 373 -17.76 -0.74 12.67
N THR A 374 -17.43 -2.04 12.72
CA THR A 374 -16.24 -2.64 12.13
C THR A 374 -16.22 -2.59 10.60
N LYS A 375 -17.35 -2.82 9.91
CA LYS A 375 -17.41 -2.75 8.44
C LYS A 375 -17.24 -1.31 7.95
N ALA A 376 -17.89 -0.35 8.63
CA ALA A 376 -17.74 1.06 8.33
C ALA A 376 -16.28 1.53 8.53
N TRP A 377 -15.60 1.02 9.56
CA TRP A 377 -14.18 1.29 9.77
C TRP A 377 -13.29 0.68 8.68
N LEU A 378 -13.55 -0.56 8.26
CA LEU A 378 -12.82 -1.20 7.14
C LEU A 378 -13.02 -0.45 5.82
N GLU A 379 -14.23 0.05 5.56
CA GLU A 379 -14.52 0.87 4.38
C GLU A 379 -13.75 2.19 4.42
N LYS A 380 -13.69 2.86 5.58
CA LYS A 380 -12.85 4.04 5.80
C LYS A 380 -11.36 3.75 5.63
N MET A 381 -10.86 2.64 6.17
CA MET A 381 -9.45 2.27 6.02
C MET A 381 -9.11 2.04 4.55
N ARG A 382 -10.02 1.41 3.79
CA ARG A 382 -9.86 1.24 2.35
C ARG A 382 -9.83 2.58 1.63
N THR A 383 -10.80 3.46 1.86
CA THR A 383 -10.88 4.74 1.14
C THR A 383 -9.75 5.70 1.52
N LEU A 384 -9.38 5.78 2.80
CA LEU A 384 -8.39 6.75 3.28
C LEU A 384 -6.94 6.26 3.15
N PHE A 385 -6.66 4.96 3.23
CA PHE A 385 -5.28 4.46 3.21
C PHE A 385 -4.93 3.66 1.95
N ILE A 386 -5.85 2.84 1.44
CA ILE A 386 -5.55 1.87 0.37
C ILE A 386 -5.89 2.44 -1.02
N SER A 387 -7.06 3.06 -1.16
CA SER A 387 -7.61 3.54 -2.44
C SER A 387 -7.44 5.06 -2.59
N LYS A 388 -6.20 5.54 -2.44
CA LYS A 388 -5.88 6.97 -2.63
C LYS A 388 -5.76 7.31 -4.12
N GLY A 389 -6.34 8.44 -4.52
CA GLY A 389 -6.05 9.04 -5.81
C GLY A 389 -4.62 9.59 -5.86
N SER A 390 -3.96 9.47 -7.00
CA SER A 390 -2.70 10.15 -7.28
C SER A 390 -2.96 11.41 -8.11
N GLY A 391 -2.24 12.49 -7.82
CA GLY A 391 -2.31 13.72 -8.61
C GLY A 391 -1.56 13.63 -9.96
N PHE A 392 -0.55 12.78 -10.05
CA PHE A 392 0.29 12.60 -11.24
C PHE A 392 0.04 11.24 -11.88
N SER A 393 -1.19 11.03 -12.35
CA SER A 393 -1.56 9.86 -13.15
C SER A 393 -2.56 10.24 -14.24
N SER A 394 -2.63 9.45 -15.30
CA SER A 394 -3.61 9.60 -16.37
C SER A 394 -4.22 8.25 -16.73
N ARG A 395 -5.36 8.27 -17.43
CA ARG A 395 -6.03 7.06 -17.93
C ARG A 395 -6.45 7.32 -19.36
N SER A 396 -6.13 6.41 -20.26
CA SER A 396 -6.50 6.50 -21.67
C SER A 396 -6.71 5.12 -22.29
N VAL A 397 -7.40 5.09 -23.42
CA VAL A 397 -7.61 3.89 -24.24
C VAL A 397 -6.32 3.56 -24.98
N ILE A 398 -6.00 2.27 -25.07
CA ILE A 398 -4.81 1.79 -25.77
C ILE A 398 -5.08 1.43 -27.23
N THR A 399 -4.06 1.63 -28.05
CA THR A 399 -4.03 1.27 -29.48
C THR A 399 -2.68 0.63 -29.81
N GLY A 400 -2.67 -0.30 -30.77
CA GLY A 400 -1.47 -1.04 -31.14
C GLY A 400 -0.67 -0.34 -32.24
N ASP A 401 0.64 -0.22 -32.06
CA ASP A 401 1.58 0.21 -33.10
C ASP A 401 2.77 -0.77 -33.16
N ALA A 402 2.82 -1.60 -34.21
CA ALA A 402 3.81 -2.65 -34.37
C ALA A 402 5.16 -2.18 -34.93
N TYR A 403 5.27 -0.91 -35.36
CA TYR A 403 6.51 -0.32 -35.87
C TYR A 403 7.33 0.37 -34.76
N LYS A 404 6.74 0.50 -33.57
CA LYS A 404 7.38 1.10 -32.40
C LYS A 404 8.06 0.04 -31.55
N ARG A 405 9.08 0.46 -30.82
CA ARG A 405 9.84 -0.44 -29.97
C ARG A 405 8.97 -0.99 -28.85
N VAL A 406 9.27 -2.19 -28.39
CA VAL A 406 8.51 -2.85 -27.32
C VAL A 406 8.61 -2.07 -26.00
N ASN A 407 9.73 -1.38 -25.77
CA ASN A 407 9.97 -0.56 -24.59
C ASN A 407 9.46 0.89 -24.72
N GLU A 408 8.74 1.24 -25.79
CA GLU A 408 8.23 2.59 -26.04
C GLU A 408 6.71 2.69 -25.83
N ILE A 409 6.25 3.88 -25.47
CA ILE A 409 4.83 4.23 -25.31
C ILE A 409 4.51 5.58 -25.94
N GLY A 410 3.50 5.59 -26.78
CA GLY A 410 2.97 6.81 -27.39
C GLY A 410 2.03 7.53 -26.44
N LEU A 411 2.36 8.76 -26.08
CA LEU A 411 1.47 9.64 -25.34
C LEU A 411 0.86 10.71 -26.25
N PRO A 412 -0.45 10.97 -26.13
CA PRO A 412 -1.10 12.04 -26.88
C PRO A 412 -0.60 13.39 -26.37
N SER A 413 -0.37 14.33 -27.29
CA SER A 413 0.12 15.68 -26.99
C SER A 413 -0.71 16.41 -25.92
N GLU A 414 -2.02 16.14 -25.84
CA GLU A 414 -2.93 16.69 -24.83
C GLU A 414 -2.56 16.30 -23.40
N ILE A 415 -2.10 15.06 -23.19
CA ILE A 415 -1.66 14.58 -21.88
C ILE A 415 -0.28 15.14 -21.57
N ALA A 416 0.63 15.11 -22.55
CA ALA A 416 2.00 15.61 -22.40
C ALA A 416 2.07 17.11 -22.03
N GLN A 417 1.12 17.91 -22.50
CA GLN A 417 1.03 19.34 -22.17
C GLN A 417 0.57 19.62 -20.72
N LYS A 418 -0.16 18.70 -20.10
CA LYS A 418 -0.74 18.88 -18.76
C LYS A 418 0.13 18.30 -17.65
N ILE A 419 0.78 17.17 -17.89
CA ILE A 419 1.60 16.50 -16.90
C ILE A 419 3.00 17.11 -16.88
N THR A 420 3.57 17.22 -15.67
CA THR A 420 4.92 17.75 -15.46
C THR A 420 5.81 16.77 -14.71
N PHE A 421 7.11 16.89 -14.93
CA PHE A 421 8.17 16.29 -14.12
C PHE A 421 8.93 17.38 -13.37
N GLU A 422 9.23 17.10 -12.11
CA GLU A 422 10.10 17.91 -11.27
C GLU A 422 11.58 17.64 -11.56
N GLU A 423 12.34 18.67 -11.92
CA GLU A 423 13.77 18.59 -12.17
C GLU A 423 14.52 19.69 -11.41
N ARG A 424 15.52 19.31 -10.62
CA ARG A 424 16.38 20.24 -9.88
C ARG A 424 17.42 20.84 -10.82
N VAL A 425 17.54 22.17 -10.78
CA VAL A 425 18.55 22.92 -11.53
C VAL A 425 19.92 22.69 -10.90
N ASN A 426 20.81 22.11 -11.69
CA ASN A 426 22.22 21.86 -11.41
C ASN A 426 23.08 22.61 -12.44
N LEU A 427 24.38 22.68 -12.19
CA LEU A 427 25.33 23.33 -13.11
C LEU A 427 25.36 22.68 -14.50
N HIS A 428 25.05 21.39 -14.61
CA HIS A 428 25.07 20.65 -15.87
C HIS A 428 23.82 20.85 -16.72
N ASN A 429 22.63 20.93 -16.12
CA ASN A 429 21.36 21.02 -16.84
C ASN A 429 20.82 22.46 -16.92
N ILE A 430 21.43 23.45 -16.26
CA ILE A 430 20.95 24.84 -16.25
C ILE A 430 20.74 25.41 -17.65
N ASN A 431 21.68 25.22 -18.57
CA ASN A 431 21.57 25.73 -19.94
C ASN A 431 20.43 25.03 -20.71
N TYR A 432 20.19 23.76 -20.43
CA TYR A 432 19.12 22.99 -21.03
C TYR A 432 17.76 23.42 -20.48
N LEU A 433 17.62 23.50 -19.16
CA LEU A 433 16.39 23.93 -18.49
C LEU A 433 16.05 25.39 -18.81
N GLN A 434 17.03 26.27 -18.94
CA GLN A 434 16.81 27.65 -19.35
C GLN A 434 16.18 27.70 -20.75
N ARG A 435 16.69 26.93 -21.72
CA ARG A 435 16.06 26.83 -23.06
C ARG A 435 14.62 26.31 -23.00
N LEU A 436 14.31 25.37 -22.10
CA LEU A 436 12.94 24.87 -21.94
C LEU A 436 12.00 25.93 -21.36
N VAL A 437 12.49 26.73 -20.41
CA VAL A 437 11.75 27.88 -19.85
C VAL A 437 11.52 28.93 -20.93
N ASP A 438 12.56 29.27 -21.70
CA ASP A 438 12.48 30.25 -22.80
C ASP A 438 11.49 29.80 -23.89
N ASN A 439 11.39 28.49 -24.13
CA ASN A 439 10.44 27.87 -25.06
C ASN A 439 9.03 27.63 -24.48
N ASN A 440 8.73 28.12 -23.27
CA ASN A 440 7.43 27.95 -22.57
C ASN A 440 7.01 26.48 -22.36
N LEU A 441 7.97 25.57 -22.23
CA LEU A 441 7.73 24.14 -21.94
C LEU A 441 7.67 23.84 -20.44
N CYS A 442 7.92 24.83 -19.60
CA CYS A 442 7.85 24.74 -18.14
C CYS A 442 6.61 25.48 -17.61
N LEU A 443 5.89 24.86 -16.67
CA LEU A 443 4.65 25.46 -16.14
C LEU A 443 4.90 26.31 -14.88
N THR A 444 5.78 25.83 -14.00
CA THR A 444 6.09 26.48 -12.73
C THR A 444 7.53 26.20 -12.32
N TYR A 445 8.11 27.07 -11.51
CA TYR A 445 9.36 26.78 -10.79
C TYR A 445 9.17 27.06 -9.30
N LYS A 446 9.95 26.37 -8.47
CA LYS A 446 9.99 26.53 -7.02
C LYS A 446 11.34 27.11 -6.63
N ASP A 447 11.28 28.12 -5.77
CA ASP A 447 12.43 28.68 -5.08
C ASP A 447 12.18 28.60 -3.56
N GLY A 448 12.86 27.66 -2.91
CA GLY A 448 12.54 27.26 -1.54
C GLY A 448 11.09 26.77 -1.40
N LEU A 449 10.29 27.47 -0.57
CA LEU A 449 8.89 27.14 -0.31
C LEU A 449 7.90 27.80 -1.29
N SER A 450 8.36 28.76 -2.10
CA SER A 450 7.51 29.56 -2.98
C SER A 450 7.42 28.92 -4.36
N THR A 451 6.20 28.72 -4.87
CA THR A 451 5.97 28.24 -6.25
C THR A 451 5.53 29.40 -7.13
N TYR A 452 6.26 29.65 -8.22
CA TYR A 452 6.01 30.70 -9.19
C TYR A 452 5.49 30.10 -10.49
N SER A 453 4.47 30.72 -11.08
CA SER A 453 3.92 30.31 -12.37
C SER A 453 4.64 30.97 -13.54
N LEU A 454 4.92 30.18 -14.58
CA LEU A 454 5.61 30.60 -15.82
C LEU A 454 4.63 30.75 -17.00
N ARG A 455 3.34 30.98 -16.73
CA ARG A 455 2.33 31.16 -17.81
C ARG A 455 2.51 32.51 -18.50
N GLU A 456 1.95 32.64 -19.70
CA GLU A 456 2.02 33.79 -20.64
C GLU A 456 1.66 35.20 -20.09
N GLY A 457 1.34 35.34 -18.80
CA GLY A 457 1.15 36.63 -18.12
C GLY A 457 2.33 37.09 -17.25
N SER A 458 3.40 36.30 -17.13
CA SER A 458 4.55 36.63 -16.27
C SER A 458 5.50 37.61 -16.98
N LYS A 459 5.51 38.86 -16.51
CA LYS A 459 6.31 39.96 -17.07
C LYS A 459 7.76 39.85 -16.62
N GLY A 460 8.58 39.10 -17.35
CA GLY A 460 10.04 39.14 -17.22
C GLY A 460 10.73 37.86 -17.67
N HIS A 461 11.92 38.02 -18.27
CA HIS A 461 12.82 36.89 -18.53
C HIS A 461 13.26 36.28 -17.19
N THR A 462 12.89 35.03 -16.93
CA THR A 462 13.26 34.34 -15.68
C THR A 462 14.61 33.66 -15.87
N PHE A 463 15.58 34.01 -15.03
CA PHE A 463 16.89 33.36 -15.03
C PHE A 463 16.94 32.33 -13.93
N LEU A 464 17.12 31.06 -14.31
CA LEU A 464 17.21 29.96 -13.36
C LEU A 464 18.52 30.03 -12.57
N ARG A 465 18.48 29.60 -11.31
CA ARG A 465 19.64 29.48 -10.43
C ARG A 465 19.81 28.04 -9.96
N PRO A 466 21.04 27.56 -9.73
CA PRO A 466 21.27 26.25 -9.14
C PRO A 466 20.52 26.12 -7.81
N GLY A 467 19.88 24.97 -7.60
CA GLY A 467 19.05 24.70 -6.42
C GLY A 467 17.55 24.90 -6.61
N GLN A 468 17.11 25.68 -7.61
CA GLN A 468 15.70 25.81 -7.95
C GLN A 468 15.14 24.51 -8.54
N VAL A 469 13.83 24.27 -8.38
CA VAL A 469 13.15 23.10 -8.95
C VAL A 469 12.18 23.55 -10.03
N VAL A 470 12.35 23.07 -11.25
CA VAL A 470 11.50 23.42 -12.39
C VAL A 470 10.56 22.27 -12.68
N HIS A 471 9.28 22.58 -12.90
CA HIS A 471 8.29 21.60 -13.38
C HIS A 471 8.17 21.74 -14.90
N ARG A 472 8.90 20.89 -15.62
CA ARG A 472 8.88 20.82 -17.09
C ARG A 472 7.80 19.86 -17.55
N ARG A 473 7.27 20.06 -18.76
CA ARG A 473 6.37 19.10 -19.41
C ARG A 473 7.09 17.80 -19.75
N ILE A 474 6.31 16.76 -20.00
CA ILE A 474 6.81 15.49 -20.51
C ILE A 474 7.37 15.69 -21.92
N MET A 475 8.48 15.01 -22.21
CA MET A 475 9.15 15.00 -23.50
C MET A 475 9.49 13.57 -23.93
N ASP A 476 9.91 13.42 -25.19
CA ASP A 476 10.38 12.15 -25.72
C ASP A 476 11.58 11.63 -24.91
N GLY A 477 11.59 10.33 -24.63
CA GLY A 477 12.61 9.66 -23.81
C GLY A 477 12.37 9.72 -22.30
N ASP A 478 11.33 10.41 -21.83
CA ASP A 478 10.92 10.33 -20.42
C ASP A 478 10.37 8.94 -20.08
N ILE A 479 10.44 8.54 -18.81
CA ILE A 479 10.07 7.19 -18.37
C ILE A 479 8.77 7.27 -17.60
N VAL A 480 7.82 6.44 -18.01
CA VAL A 480 6.52 6.28 -17.34
C VAL A 480 6.29 4.81 -17.09
N PHE A 481 5.49 4.50 -16.09
CA PHE A 481 5.03 3.13 -15.91
C PHE A 481 3.52 3.03 -16.07
N ILE A 482 3.11 1.96 -16.71
CA ILE A 482 1.72 1.66 -17.01
C ILE A 482 1.21 0.54 -16.14
N ASN A 483 -0.10 0.56 -15.95
CA ASN A 483 -0.82 -0.46 -15.24
C ASN A 483 -2.16 -0.76 -15.93
N ARG A 484 -2.48 -2.03 -16.15
CA ARG A 484 -3.83 -2.44 -16.58
C ARG A 484 -4.57 -3.14 -15.43
N PRO A 485 -5.62 -2.52 -14.85
CA PRO A 485 -6.47 -3.18 -13.88
C PRO A 485 -7.36 -4.25 -14.54
N PRO A 486 -7.64 -5.38 -13.87
CA PRO A 486 -7.17 -5.78 -12.54
C PRO A 486 -5.73 -6.31 -12.55
N THR A 487 -4.90 -5.83 -11.61
CA THR A 487 -3.51 -6.28 -11.47
C THR A 487 -3.41 -7.58 -10.70
N THR A 488 -3.29 -8.70 -11.41
CA THR A 488 -3.10 -10.02 -10.80
C THR A 488 -1.63 -10.43 -10.75
N HIS A 489 -0.79 -9.85 -11.60
CA HIS A 489 0.61 -10.23 -11.75
C HIS A 489 1.53 -9.01 -11.72
N LYS A 490 2.79 -9.22 -11.31
CA LYS A 490 3.80 -8.14 -11.28
C LYS A 490 4.02 -7.53 -12.67
N HIS A 491 3.88 -8.34 -13.72
CA HIS A 491 4.12 -7.93 -15.11
C HIS A 491 3.02 -7.05 -15.70
N SER A 492 1.90 -6.89 -14.98
CA SER A 492 0.89 -5.89 -15.32
C SER A 492 1.38 -4.46 -15.09
N LEU A 493 2.50 -4.29 -14.37
CA LEU A 493 3.22 -3.03 -14.17
C LEU A 493 4.51 -3.03 -14.99
N GLN A 494 4.57 -2.19 -16.02
CA GLN A 494 5.71 -2.10 -16.93
C GLN A 494 6.15 -0.65 -17.09
N ALA A 495 7.45 -0.41 -17.14
CA ALA A 495 8.03 0.89 -17.48
C ALA A 495 8.38 0.98 -18.97
N LEU A 496 7.99 2.08 -19.57
CA LEU A 496 8.13 2.36 -21.00
C LEU A 496 8.65 3.80 -21.20
N TYR A 497 9.40 3.99 -22.28
CA TYR A 497 9.92 5.29 -22.71
C TYR A 497 8.88 6.01 -23.55
N VAL A 498 8.61 7.27 -23.21
CA VAL A 498 7.60 8.09 -23.87
C VAL A 498 8.09 8.55 -25.23
N TYR A 499 7.20 8.51 -26.22
CA TYR A 499 7.25 9.39 -27.37
C TYR A 499 5.90 10.11 -27.52
N ILE A 500 5.93 11.36 -27.96
CA ILE A 500 4.74 12.20 -28.09
C ILE A 500 4.21 12.08 -29.52
N HIS A 501 2.89 11.94 -29.65
CA HIS A 501 2.22 11.94 -30.95
C HIS A 501 0.96 12.82 -30.94
N GLY A 502 0.45 13.09 -32.15
CA GLY A 502 -0.68 13.99 -32.37
C GLY A 502 -2.07 13.36 -32.19
N ASP A 503 -2.16 12.04 -32.04
CA ASP A 503 -3.47 11.38 -31.86
C ASP A 503 -3.96 11.49 -30.41
N HIS A 504 -5.17 10.98 -30.13
CA HIS A 504 -5.82 11.09 -28.81
C HIS A 504 -5.72 9.82 -27.95
N THR A 505 -5.24 8.71 -28.50
CA THR A 505 -5.11 7.42 -27.79
C THR A 505 -3.68 7.19 -27.31
N VAL A 506 -3.47 6.26 -26.38
CA VAL A 506 -2.12 5.81 -26.02
C VAL A 506 -1.72 4.68 -26.94
N LYS A 507 -0.48 4.71 -27.45
CA LYS A 507 0.04 3.67 -28.36
C LYS A 507 1.03 2.78 -27.65
N ILE A 508 0.87 1.47 -27.78
CA ILE A 508 1.82 0.47 -27.28
C ILE A 508 2.11 -0.55 -28.36
N ASN A 509 3.26 -1.21 -28.26
CA ASN A 509 3.55 -2.34 -29.12
C ASN A 509 2.60 -3.52 -28.81
N PRO A 510 1.97 -4.18 -29.81
CA PRO A 510 1.12 -5.35 -29.60
C PRO A 510 1.75 -6.51 -28.80
N LEU A 511 3.08 -6.64 -28.78
CA LEU A 511 3.77 -7.65 -27.96
C LEU A 511 3.59 -7.42 -26.45
N MET A 512 3.33 -6.18 -26.04
CA MET A 512 3.06 -5.82 -24.63
C MET A 512 1.66 -6.28 -24.16
N CYS A 513 0.77 -6.68 -25.08
CA CYS A 513 -0.54 -7.19 -24.73
C CYS A 513 -0.49 -8.49 -23.92
N GLY A 514 0.51 -9.34 -24.17
CA GLY A 514 0.72 -10.58 -23.41
C GLY A 514 0.95 -10.31 -21.90
N PRO A 515 2.00 -9.56 -21.53
CA PRO A 515 2.28 -9.21 -20.13
C PRO A 515 1.14 -8.44 -19.42
N LEU A 516 0.46 -7.53 -20.14
CA LEU A 516 -0.63 -6.73 -19.60
C LEU A 516 -1.98 -7.47 -19.58
N ALA A 517 -2.05 -8.65 -20.21
CA ALA A 517 -3.28 -9.37 -20.53
C ALA A 517 -4.33 -8.45 -21.17
N ALA A 518 -3.87 -7.57 -22.07
CA ALA A 518 -4.65 -6.51 -22.69
C ALA A 518 -5.05 -6.87 -24.12
N ASP A 519 -6.11 -6.25 -24.62
CA ASP A 519 -6.46 -6.24 -26.03
C ASP A 519 -6.74 -4.79 -26.49
N PHE A 520 -7.21 -4.63 -27.74
CA PHE A 520 -7.47 -3.32 -28.34
C PHE A 520 -8.97 -3.11 -28.62
N ASP A 521 -9.86 -3.68 -27.82
CA ASP A 521 -11.32 -3.59 -28.02
C ASP A 521 -11.98 -2.37 -27.34
N GLY A 522 -11.19 -1.54 -26.65
CA GLY A 522 -11.65 -0.45 -25.79
C GLY A 522 -10.98 -0.42 -24.42
N ASP A 523 -10.08 -1.37 -24.17
CA ASP A 523 -9.22 -1.43 -23.00
C ASP A 523 -8.55 -0.10 -22.64
N CYS A 524 -8.52 0.18 -21.33
CA CYS A 524 -7.91 1.39 -20.77
C CYS A 524 -6.75 1.03 -19.84
N VAL A 525 -5.65 1.77 -19.95
CA VAL A 525 -4.51 1.66 -19.04
C VAL A 525 -4.39 2.89 -18.16
N HIS A 526 -3.86 2.69 -16.96
CA HIS A 526 -3.49 3.76 -16.03
C HIS A 526 -1.99 4.04 -16.20
N LEU A 527 -1.63 5.31 -16.41
CA LEU A 527 -0.26 5.75 -16.50
C LEU A 527 0.13 6.51 -15.24
N PHE A 528 1.34 6.27 -14.77
CA PHE A 528 1.90 6.92 -13.60
C PHE A 528 3.25 7.56 -13.95
N TYR A 529 3.44 8.78 -13.45
CA TYR A 529 4.57 9.62 -13.80
C TYR A 529 5.48 9.78 -12.56
N PRO A 530 6.62 9.06 -12.51
CA PRO A 530 7.52 9.10 -11.35
C PRO A 530 8.16 10.48 -11.19
N GLN A 531 7.81 11.17 -10.10
CA GLN A 531 8.26 12.54 -9.85
C GLN A 531 9.69 12.58 -9.27
N SER A 532 9.96 11.81 -8.22
CA SER A 532 11.27 11.82 -7.56
C SER A 532 12.32 11.01 -8.35
N LEU A 533 13.59 11.43 -8.25
CA LEU A 533 14.71 10.71 -8.86
C LEU A 533 14.86 9.27 -8.34
N ALA A 534 14.60 9.06 -7.04
CA ALA A 534 14.62 7.73 -6.45
C ALA A 534 13.53 6.83 -7.05
N ALA A 535 12.30 7.34 -7.21
CA ALA A 535 11.24 6.59 -7.86
C ALA A 535 11.55 6.32 -9.34
N ARG A 536 12.15 7.28 -10.07
CA ARG A 536 12.60 7.06 -11.45
C ARG A 536 13.64 5.93 -11.53
N ALA A 537 14.62 5.92 -10.64
CA ALA A 537 15.63 4.85 -10.59
C ALA A 537 15.01 3.48 -10.29
N GLU A 538 14.06 3.41 -9.35
CA GLU A 538 13.31 2.18 -9.04
C GLU A 538 12.52 1.68 -10.26
N VAL A 539 11.81 2.58 -10.95
CA VAL A 539 11.04 2.25 -12.16
C VAL A 539 11.95 1.70 -13.26
N VAL A 540 13.13 2.31 -13.47
CA VAL A 540 14.10 1.84 -14.47
C VAL A 540 14.68 0.48 -14.11
N GLU A 541 15.09 0.27 -12.86
CA GLU A 541 15.78 -0.98 -12.50
C GLU A 541 14.83 -2.15 -12.25
N LEU A 542 13.59 -1.90 -11.82
CA LEU A 542 12.64 -2.96 -11.46
C LEU A 542 11.50 -3.15 -12.46
N PHE A 543 11.01 -2.07 -13.07
CA PHE A 543 9.81 -2.12 -13.93
C PHE A 543 10.12 -2.11 -15.42
N SER A 544 11.37 -1.85 -15.85
CA SER A 544 11.73 -1.90 -17.27
C SER A 544 11.41 -3.25 -17.90
N VAL A 545 10.91 -3.22 -19.13
CA VAL A 545 10.57 -4.42 -19.90
C VAL A 545 11.78 -5.37 -19.99
N GLU A 546 12.99 -4.83 -20.19
CA GLU A 546 14.26 -5.58 -20.20
C GLU A 546 14.42 -6.50 -18.97
N LYS A 547 14.02 -6.01 -17.79
CA LYS A 547 14.17 -6.69 -16.51
C LYS A 547 13.02 -7.66 -16.22
N GLN A 548 11.90 -7.49 -16.91
CA GLN A 548 10.67 -8.27 -16.73
C GLN A 548 10.36 -9.23 -17.90
N LEU A 549 11.33 -9.47 -18.80
CA LEU A 549 11.18 -10.42 -19.90
C LEU A 549 10.83 -11.84 -19.43
N LEU A 550 11.41 -12.28 -18.31
CA LEU A 550 11.13 -13.61 -17.74
C LEU A 550 9.99 -13.56 -16.73
N SER A 551 9.09 -14.52 -16.85
CA SER A 551 8.02 -14.73 -15.89
C SER A 551 8.58 -15.18 -14.54
N SER A 552 8.19 -14.51 -13.45
CA SER A 552 8.55 -14.95 -12.10
C SER A 552 7.92 -16.28 -11.68
N HIS A 553 6.81 -16.68 -12.32
CA HIS A 553 6.10 -17.90 -11.94
C HIS A 553 6.60 -19.12 -12.73
N THR A 554 6.70 -18.98 -14.06
CA THR A 554 7.03 -20.11 -14.94
C THR A 554 8.48 -20.12 -15.39
N GLY A 555 9.22 -19.00 -15.26
CA GLY A 555 10.56 -18.86 -15.83
C GLY A 555 10.58 -18.74 -17.35
N ASN A 556 9.42 -18.74 -18.01
CA ASN A 556 9.31 -18.59 -19.46
C ASN A 556 9.30 -17.12 -19.86
N LEU A 557 9.59 -16.84 -21.12
CA LEU A 557 9.48 -15.50 -21.70
C LEU A 557 8.01 -15.03 -21.71
N ASN A 558 7.81 -13.81 -21.22
CA ASN A 558 6.52 -13.12 -21.19
C ASN A 558 6.15 -12.53 -22.56
N LEU A 559 7.14 -12.11 -23.34
CA LEU A 559 6.93 -11.59 -24.70
C LEU A 559 6.96 -12.75 -25.69
N GLN A 560 5.92 -12.85 -26.50
CA GLN A 560 5.82 -13.85 -27.56
C GLN A 560 5.18 -13.22 -28.79
N LEU A 561 5.69 -13.59 -29.97
CA LEU A 561 5.06 -13.22 -31.23
C LEU A 561 3.68 -13.85 -31.32
N ALA A 562 2.67 -13.03 -31.57
CA ALA A 562 1.27 -13.44 -31.65
C ALA A 562 0.63 -12.95 -32.96
N THR A 563 -0.54 -13.55 -33.25
CA THR A 563 -1.46 -13.15 -34.33
C THR A 563 -0.79 -12.94 -35.70
N ASP A 564 -0.65 -11.70 -36.12
CA ASP A 564 -0.25 -11.29 -37.47
C ASP A 564 1.24 -11.52 -37.71
N SER A 565 2.07 -11.37 -36.67
CA SER A 565 3.52 -11.61 -36.77
C SER A 565 3.81 -13.08 -37.08
N LEU A 566 3.14 -14.00 -36.38
CA LEU A 566 3.28 -15.43 -36.60
C LEU A 566 2.70 -15.86 -37.96
N LEU A 567 1.57 -15.26 -38.36
CA LEU A 567 0.98 -15.47 -39.68
C LEU A 567 1.94 -15.03 -40.79
N SER A 568 2.52 -13.85 -40.68
CA SER A 568 3.47 -13.32 -41.65
C SER A 568 4.69 -14.22 -41.78
N LEU A 569 5.28 -14.64 -40.66
CA LEU A 569 6.41 -15.55 -40.66
C LEU A 569 6.09 -16.84 -41.43
N LYS A 570 4.88 -17.40 -41.21
CA LYS A 570 4.43 -18.59 -41.92
C LYS A 570 4.23 -18.35 -43.42
N THR A 571 3.67 -17.22 -43.80
CA THR A 571 3.47 -16.86 -45.23
C THR A 571 4.82 -16.66 -45.92
N MET A 572 5.75 -15.96 -45.27
CA MET A 572 7.11 -15.74 -45.76
C MET A 572 7.85 -17.07 -46.01
N LEU A 573 7.71 -18.02 -45.09
CA LEU A 573 8.32 -19.35 -45.22
C LEU A 573 7.67 -20.23 -46.29
N LYS A 574 6.41 -19.96 -46.69
CA LYS A 574 5.76 -20.67 -47.81
C LYS A 574 6.24 -20.18 -49.17
N VAL A 575 6.41 -18.86 -49.35
CA VAL A 575 6.91 -18.27 -50.60
C VAL A 575 8.40 -18.59 -50.78
N TYR A 576 9.14 -18.68 -49.67
CA TYR A 576 10.54 -19.11 -49.50
C TYR A 576 11.61 -18.31 -50.27
N PHE A 577 11.37 -17.90 -51.52
CA PHE A 577 12.27 -17.08 -52.32
C PHE A 577 11.72 -15.67 -52.52
N LEU A 578 12.55 -14.68 -52.24
CA LEU A 578 12.24 -13.26 -52.34
C LEU A 578 13.10 -12.61 -53.42
N GLU A 579 12.48 -11.73 -54.22
CA GLU A 579 13.19 -10.92 -55.20
C GLU A 579 14.01 -9.82 -54.53
N LYS A 580 14.99 -9.27 -55.26
CA LYS A 580 15.87 -8.21 -54.76
C LYS A 580 15.12 -7.03 -54.12
N ALA A 581 14.07 -6.53 -54.77
CA ALA A 581 13.32 -5.37 -54.28
C ALA A 581 12.65 -5.66 -52.93
N SER A 582 11.91 -6.76 -52.83
CA SER A 582 11.23 -7.18 -51.60
C SER A 582 12.23 -7.49 -50.48
N ALA A 583 13.32 -8.20 -50.79
CA ALA A 583 14.35 -8.50 -49.79
C ALA A 583 15.01 -7.23 -49.24
N GLN A 584 15.33 -6.26 -50.11
CA GLN A 584 15.92 -4.97 -49.70
C GLN A 584 14.96 -4.13 -48.86
N GLN A 585 13.66 -4.14 -49.18
CA GLN A 585 12.63 -3.44 -48.40
C GLN A 585 12.52 -4.02 -46.99
N LEU A 586 12.45 -5.35 -46.87
CA LEU A 586 12.39 -6.01 -45.56
C LEU A 586 13.65 -5.78 -44.73
N ALA A 587 14.82 -5.77 -45.38
CA ALA A 587 16.10 -5.51 -44.72
C ALA A 587 16.27 -4.08 -44.20
N MET A 588 15.40 -3.13 -44.57
CA MET A 588 15.43 -1.79 -43.96
C MET A 588 15.11 -1.81 -42.47
N PHE A 589 14.40 -2.85 -42.01
CA PHE A 589 14.03 -3.05 -40.61
C PHE A 589 14.96 -4.02 -39.88
N ALA A 590 15.95 -4.59 -40.57
CA ALA A 590 16.89 -5.54 -40.00
C ALA A 590 18.12 -4.84 -39.38
N SER A 591 18.69 -5.46 -38.36
CA SER A 591 19.88 -4.96 -37.65
C SER A 591 21.17 -5.13 -38.45
N THR A 592 21.25 -6.16 -39.29
CA THR A 592 22.47 -6.50 -40.04
C THR A 592 22.25 -6.42 -41.56
N PRO A 593 23.31 -6.16 -42.35
CA PRO A 593 23.17 -6.11 -43.80
C PRO A 593 22.80 -7.47 -44.38
N LEU A 594 22.04 -7.47 -45.47
CA LEU A 594 21.66 -8.69 -46.17
C LEU A 594 22.89 -9.50 -46.60
N PRO A 595 22.90 -10.83 -46.38
CA PRO A 595 23.94 -11.71 -46.89
C PRO A 595 23.89 -11.79 -48.42
N PRO A 596 24.93 -12.36 -49.07
CA PRO A 596 24.89 -12.60 -50.52
C PRO A 596 23.68 -13.48 -50.91
N PRO A 597 23.09 -13.24 -52.10
CA PRO A 597 21.88 -13.96 -52.53
C PRO A 597 22.15 -15.46 -52.65
N ALA A 598 21.25 -16.30 -52.12
CA ALA A 598 21.33 -17.75 -52.26
C ALA A 598 21.30 -18.18 -53.74
N LEU A 599 20.53 -17.48 -54.57
CA LEU A 599 20.47 -17.69 -56.01
C LEU A 599 20.94 -16.44 -56.75
N PRO A 600 22.22 -16.38 -57.17
CA PRO A 600 22.78 -15.19 -57.83
C PRO A 600 22.23 -14.97 -59.25
N LYS A 601 21.74 -16.02 -59.92
CA LYS A 601 21.10 -15.95 -61.25
C LYS A 601 19.93 -16.93 -61.35
N SER A 602 18.71 -16.44 -61.50
CA SER A 602 17.55 -17.23 -61.90
C SER A 602 17.29 -17.05 -63.41
N ARG A 603 16.62 -18.01 -64.06
CA ARG A 603 16.35 -18.00 -65.51
C ARG A 603 15.35 -16.91 -65.94
N PHE A 604 14.54 -16.41 -65.01
CA PHE A 604 13.44 -15.46 -65.28
C PHE A 604 13.36 -14.27 -64.32
N SER A 605 14.13 -14.26 -63.22
CA SER A 605 14.19 -13.15 -62.26
C SER A 605 15.64 -12.90 -61.85
N GLY A 606 15.91 -11.74 -61.25
CA GLY A 606 17.24 -11.30 -60.81
C GLY A 606 17.81 -12.14 -59.66
N PRO A 607 18.77 -11.62 -58.87
CA PRO A 607 19.23 -12.31 -57.68
C PRO A 607 18.07 -12.51 -56.68
N CYS A 608 17.98 -13.71 -56.09
CA CYS A 608 16.96 -14.06 -55.11
C CYS A 608 17.57 -14.45 -53.77
N TRP A 609 16.89 -14.06 -52.69
CA TRP A 609 17.21 -14.39 -51.31
C TRP A 609 16.22 -15.40 -50.77
N THR A 610 16.64 -16.22 -49.82
CA THR A 610 15.70 -17.08 -49.10
C THR A 610 15.05 -16.34 -47.93
N ALA A 611 13.86 -16.76 -47.52
CA ALA A 611 13.22 -16.26 -46.31
C ALA A 611 14.13 -16.41 -45.08
N LEU A 612 14.88 -17.52 -44.99
CA LEU A 612 15.87 -17.73 -43.94
C LEU A 612 16.97 -16.68 -43.94
N GLN A 613 17.51 -16.30 -45.11
CA GLN A 613 18.54 -15.27 -45.22
C GLN A 613 18.07 -13.90 -44.76
N VAL A 614 16.80 -13.58 -45.01
CA VAL A 614 16.21 -12.32 -44.52
C VAL A 614 15.99 -12.40 -43.01
N LEU A 615 15.53 -13.53 -42.46
CA LEU A 615 15.37 -13.70 -41.01
C LEU A 615 16.70 -13.70 -40.26
N GLN A 616 17.76 -14.24 -40.86
CA GLN A 616 19.13 -14.16 -40.33
C GLN A 616 19.56 -12.72 -40.09
N SER A 617 19.11 -11.77 -40.92
CA SER A 617 19.49 -10.37 -40.78
C SER A 617 18.95 -9.69 -39.51
N ALA A 618 17.90 -10.27 -38.90
CA ALA A 618 17.34 -9.81 -37.63
C ALA A 618 18.06 -10.41 -36.40
N LEU A 619 18.83 -11.48 -36.55
CA LEU A 619 19.56 -12.11 -35.44
C LEU A 619 20.76 -11.25 -34.99
N PRO A 620 21.13 -11.31 -33.69
CA PRO A 620 22.32 -10.65 -33.19
C PRO A 620 23.60 -11.27 -33.78
N SER A 621 24.69 -10.51 -33.80
CA SER A 621 25.99 -10.97 -34.34
C SER A 621 26.62 -12.07 -33.49
N ASP A 622 27.24 -13.05 -34.15
CA ASP A 622 27.91 -14.22 -33.55
C ASP A 622 26.98 -14.99 -32.59
N PHE A 623 25.78 -15.35 -33.06
CA PHE A 623 24.81 -16.10 -32.28
C PHE A 623 24.79 -17.58 -32.68
N ASP A 624 24.93 -18.45 -31.68
CA ASP A 624 24.89 -19.89 -31.84
C ASP A 624 23.71 -20.46 -31.05
N CYS A 625 22.92 -21.34 -31.65
CA CYS A 625 21.83 -22.00 -30.96
C CYS A 625 21.70 -23.43 -31.48
N CYS A 626 21.67 -24.40 -30.57
CA CYS A 626 21.59 -25.82 -30.91
C CYS A 626 20.42 -26.48 -30.17
N GLY A 627 19.36 -26.81 -30.90
CA GLY A 627 18.22 -27.60 -30.45
C GLY A 627 17.89 -28.71 -31.44
N ASP A 628 16.99 -29.63 -31.09
CA ASP A 628 16.64 -30.77 -31.95
C ASP A 628 16.00 -30.32 -33.29
N GLN A 629 15.27 -29.21 -33.23
CA GLN A 629 14.47 -28.64 -34.33
C GLN A 629 15.11 -27.37 -34.94
N LEU A 630 16.23 -26.91 -34.36
CA LEU A 630 16.86 -25.64 -34.70
C LEU A 630 18.38 -25.73 -34.62
N LEU A 631 19.08 -25.32 -35.68
CA LEU A 631 20.52 -25.16 -35.68
C LEU A 631 20.90 -23.80 -36.26
N ILE A 632 21.44 -22.92 -35.42
CA ILE A 632 21.98 -21.62 -35.78
C ILE A 632 23.47 -21.62 -35.42
N ARG A 633 24.33 -21.19 -36.36
CA ARG A 633 25.77 -21.01 -36.11
C ARG A 633 26.26 -19.71 -36.73
N GLY A 634 26.97 -18.87 -35.97
CA GLY A 634 27.49 -17.60 -36.46
C GLY A 634 26.40 -16.71 -37.03
N SER A 635 25.21 -16.74 -36.43
CA SER A 635 23.99 -16.06 -36.89
C SER A 635 23.38 -16.62 -38.19
N ASP A 636 23.94 -17.69 -38.76
CA ASP A 636 23.37 -18.41 -39.90
C ASP A 636 22.42 -19.51 -39.43
N ILE A 637 21.15 -19.40 -39.82
CA ILE A 637 20.14 -20.44 -39.66
C ILE A 637 20.43 -21.58 -40.65
N LEU A 638 20.88 -22.73 -40.15
CA LEU A 638 21.24 -23.92 -40.94
C LEU A 638 20.09 -24.94 -41.03
N LYS A 639 19.35 -25.12 -39.94
CA LYS A 639 18.19 -26.02 -39.85
C LYS A 639 17.09 -25.34 -39.04
N LEU A 640 15.87 -25.33 -39.58
CA LEU A 640 14.69 -24.81 -38.87
C LEU A 640 13.46 -25.63 -39.30
N ASP A 641 12.79 -26.28 -38.35
CA ASP A 641 11.61 -27.10 -38.64
C ASP A 641 10.33 -26.26 -38.69
N PHE A 642 9.74 -26.09 -39.87
CA PHE A 642 8.63 -25.14 -40.14
C PHE A 642 7.20 -25.65 -39.87
N HIS A 643 7.02 -26.64 -39.00
CA HIS A 643 5.69 -27.18 -38.73
C HIS A 643 4.79 -26.21 -37.93
N ARG A 644 3.49 -26.17 -38.27
CA ARG A 644 2.50 -25.20 -37.75
C ARG A 644 2.52 -25.09 -36.22
N ASP A 645 2.60 -26.22 -35.54
CA ASP A 645 2.40 -26.29 -34.08
C ASP A 645 3.69 -25.95 -33.32
N VAL A 646 4.81 -25.82 -34.03
CA VAL A 646 6.17 -25.76 -33.47
C VAL A 646 6.82 -24.37 -33.67
N MET A 647 6.29 -23.53 -34.56
CA MET A 647 6.89 -22.22 -34.87
C MET A 647 6.97 -21.29 -33.67
N GLN A 648 5.92 -21.20 -32.86
CA GLN A 648 5.91 -20.34 -31.68
C GLN A 648 6.91 -20.81 -30.62
N SER A 649 7.05 -22.13 -30.43
CA SER A 649 8.04 -22.68 -29.49
C SER A 649 9.46 -22.48 -29.98
N VAL A 650 9.73 -22.65 -31.28
CA VAL A 650 11.07 -22.41 -31.86
C VAL A 650 11.50 -20.95 -31.70
N ILE A 651 10.61 -19.99 -31.96
CA ILE A 651 10.93 -18.57 -31.76
C ILE A 651 11.16 -18.28 -30.27
N SER A 652 10.35 -18.85 -29.39
CA SER A 652 10.53 -18.69 -27.94
C SER A 652 11.87 -19.27 -27.48
N GLU A 653 12.32 -20.38 -28.07
CA GLU A 653 13.62 -20.99 -27.79
C GLU A 653 14.78 -20.14 -28.32
N ILE A 654 14.64 -19.55 -29.51
CA ILE A 654 15.60 -18.59 -30.08
C ILE A 654 15.76 -17.40 -29.13
N VAL A 655 14.64 -16.76 -28.75
CA VAL A 655 14.66 -15.58 -27.88
C VAL A 655 15.20 -15.94 -26.50
N ALA A 656 14.86 -17.10 -25.96
CA ALA A 656 15.39 -17.54 -24.67
C ALA A 656 16.91 -17.72 -24.73
N SER A 657 17.41 -18.32 -25.82
CA SER A 657 18.84 -18.50 -26.05
C SER A 657 19.56 -17.16 -26.22
N ILE A 658 19.00 -16.21 -26.98
CA ILE A 658 19.52 -14.83 -27.09
C ILE A 658 19.58 -14.16 -25.71
N PHE A 659 18.50 -14.30 -24.92
CA PHE A 659 18.43 -13.72 -23.58
C PHE A 659 19.53 -14.24 -22.65
N PHE A 660 19.83 -15.54 -22.68
CA PHE A 660 20.86 -16.14 -21.81
C PHE A 660 22.29 -15.91 -22.30
N GLU A 661 22.53 -15.89 -23.62
CA GLU A 661 23.89 -15.73 -24.17
C GLU A 661 24.32 -14.27 -24.33
N LYS A 662 23.43 -13.43 -24.90
CA LYS A 662 23.73 -12.04 -25.26
C LYS A 662 23.12 -11.02 -24.30
N GLY A 663 22.04 -11.40 -23.62
CA GLY A 663 21.39 -10.59 -22.59
C GLY A 663 20.02 -10.04 -23.00
N PRO A 664 19.33 -9.34 -22.06
CA PRO A 664 17.94 -8.89 -22.26
C PRO A 664 17.77 -7.81 -23.32
N ARG A 665 18.77 -6.95 -23.52
CA ARG A 665 18.71 -5.85 -24.50
C ARG A 665 18.67 -6.38 -25.92
N GLU A 666 19.60 -7.27 -26.26
CA GLU A 666 19.67 -7.92 -27.56
C GLU A 666 18.40 -8.75 -27.86
N ALA A 667 17.78 -9.33 -26.83
CA ALA A 667 16.51 -10.02 -26.98
C ALA A 667 15.35 -9.06 -27.34
N LEU A 668 15.35 -7.83 -26.81
CA LEU A 668 14.39 -6.80 -27.21
C LEU A 668 14.69 -6.24 -28.59
N ASP A 669 15.96 -5.95 -28.89
CA ASP A 669 16.39 -5.45 -30.21
C ASP A 669 16.02 -6.45 -31.32
N PHE A 670 16.08 -7.75 -31.01
CA PHE A 670 15.57 -8.81 -31.89
C PHE A 670 14.06 -8.66 -32.16
N PHE A 671 13.23 -8.43 -31.14
CA PHE A 671 11.79 -8.19 -31.33
C PHE A 671 11.52 -6.90 -32.10
N ASP A 672 12.24 -5.83 -31.76
CA ASP A 672 12.10 -4.50 -32.38
C ASP A 672 12.47 -4.51 -33.87
N SER A 673 13.34 -5.43 -34.29
CA SER A 673 13.73 -5.59 -35.70
C SER A 673 12.82 -6.59 -36.43
N LEU A 674 12.50 -7.71 -35.78
CA LEU A 674 11.73 -8.78 -36.39
C LEU A 674 10.26 -8.41 -36.61
N GLN A 675 9.62 -7.74 -35.67
CA GLN A 675 8.19 -7.45 -35.77
C GLN A 675 7.86 -6.48 -36.93
N PRO A 676 8.52 -5.33 -37.10
CA PRO A 676 8.28 -4.45 -38.24
C PRO A 676 8.56 -5.14 -39.58
N LEU A 677 9.64 -5.93 -39.66
CA LEU A 677 9.98 -6.74 -40.83
C LEU A 677 8.83 -7.68 -41.21
N LEU A 678 8.28 -8.40 -40.23
CA LEU A 678 7.16 -9.30 -40.46
C LEU A 678 5.88 -8.54 -40.84
N MET A 679 5.62 -7.38 -40.24
CA MET A 679 4.44 -6.58 -40.59
C MET A 679 4.51 -6.08 -42.03
N GLU A 680 5.68 -5.58 -42.47
CA GLU A 680 5.88 -5.13 -43.83
C GLU A 680 5.67 -6.26 -44.85
N ASN A 681 6.17 -7.47 -44.55
CA ASN A 681 5.93 -8.64 -45.38
C ASN A 681 4.43 -8.97 -45.52
N LEU A 682 3.66 -8.85 -44.43
CA LEU A 682 2.23 -9.11 -44.44
C LEU A 682 1.44 -8.05 -45.22
N VAL A 683 1.89 -6.79 -45.19
CA VAL A 683 1.30 -5.69 -45.97
C VAL A 683 1.45 -5.94 -47.47
N VAL A 684 2.60 -6.48 -47.90
CA VAL A 684 2.86 -6.78 -49.31
C VAL A 684 2.08 -8.01 -49.79
N GLU A 685 2.11 -9.11 -49.03
CA GLU A 685 1.41 -10.35 -49.40
C GLU A 685 -0.11 -10.21 -49.29
N GLY A 686 -0.57 -9.52 -48.25
CA GLY A 686 -1.98 -9.44 -47.88
C GLY A 686 -2.50 -10.77 -47.31
N PHE A 687 -3.41 -10.69 -46.36
CA PHE A 687 -4.13 -11.85 -45.86
C PHE A 687 -5.57 -11.49 -45.54
N SER A 688 -6.50 -12.35 -45.95
CA SER A 688 -7.92 -12.21 -45.65
C SER A 688 -8.53 -13.59 -45.52
N VAL A 689 -9.58 -13.68 -44.70
CA VAL A 689 -10.44 -14.86 -44.61
C VAL A 689 -11.82 -14.46 -45.08
N GLY A 690 -12.42 -15.26 -45.96
CA GLY A 690 -13.75 -15.03 -46.50
C GLY A 690 -14.70 -16.19 -46.25
N LEU A 691 -15.98 -16.02 -46.59
CA LEU A 691 -16.98 -17.09 -46.48
C LEU A 691 -16.64 -18.33 -47.32
N ARG A 692 -15.83 -18.18 -48.37
CA ARG A 692 -15.37 -19.29 -49.23
C ARG A 692 -14.41 -20.24 -48.49
N ASP A 693 -13.64 -19.76 -47.53
CA ASP A 693 -12.73 -20.60 -46.74
C ASP A 693 -13.49 -21.54 -45.79
N PHE A 694 -14.73 -21.19 -45.46
CA PHE A 694 -15.67 -22.02 -44.69
C PHE A 694 -16.55 -22.89 -45.59
N PHE A 695 -16.41 -22.82 -46.92
CA PHE A 695 -17.19 -23.64 -47.83
C PHE A 695 -16.70 -25.09 -47.77
N ILE A 696 -17.53 -25.97 -47.22
CA ILE A 696 -17.28 -27.40 -47.18
C ILE A 696 -17.97 -28.05 -48.39
N PRO A 697 -17.26 -28.83 -49.23
CA PRO A 697 -17.88 -29.55 -50.34
C PRO A 697 -19.00 -30.48 -49.87
N SER A 698 -20.13 -30.49 -50.58
CA SER A 698 -21.33 -31.28 -50.23
C SER A 698 -21.04 -32.77 -50.09
N SER A 699 -20.12 -33.31 -50.91
CA SER A 699 -19.67 -34.70 -50.83
C SER A 699 -18.99 -35.05 -49.52
N LEU A 700 -18.24 -34.10 -48.92
CA LEU A 700 -17.61 -34.28 -47.62
C LEU A 700 -18.67 -34.23 -46.51
N VAL A 701 -19.65 -33.32 -46.62
CA VAL A 701 -20.77 -33.23 -45.67
C VAL A 701 -21.59 -34.52 -45.67
N GLU A 702 -21.92 -35.07 -46.85
CA GLU A 702 -22.62 -36.36 -46.99
C GLU A 702 -21.80 -37.52 -46.41
N ASN A 703 -20.49 -37.55 -46.64
CA ASN A 703 -19.60 -38.56 -46.05
C ASN A 703 -19.50 -38.44 -44.52
N ILE A 704 -19.47 -37.22 -43.99
CA ILE A 704 -19.51 -36.97 -42.55
C ILE A 704 -20.85 -37.43 -41.99
N GLN A 705 -21.97 -37.13 -42.66
CA GLN A 705 -23.30 -37.58 -42.25
C GLN A 705 -23.43 -39.11 -42.27
N LYS A 706 -22.91 -39.79 -43.29
CA LYS A 706 -22.85 -41.26 -43.35
C LYS A 706 -22.02 -41.83 -42.19
N LYS A 707 -20.83 -41.28 -41.93
CA LYS A 707 -19.99 -41.69 -40.79
C LYS A 707 -20.69 -41.44 -39.44
N ILE A 708 -21.40 -40.33 -39.28
CA ILE A 708 -22.21 -40.05 -38.08
C ILE A 708 -23.35 -41.07 -37.94
N GLN A 709 -24.01 -41.44 -39.05
CA GLN A 709 -25.05 -42.47 -39.06
C GLN A 709 -24.50 -43.87 -38.72
N ASP A 710 -23.32 -44.22 -39.19
CA ASP A 710 -22.67 -45.49 -38.85
C ASP A 710 -22.23 -45.53 -37.37
N ILE A 711 -21.65 -44.44 -36.87
CA ILE A 711 -21.26 -44.31 -35.45
C ILE A 711 -22.50 -44.36 -34.55
N SER A 712 -23.58 -43.64 -34.89
CA SER A 712 -24.83 -43.67 -34.13
C SER A 712 -25.48 -45.06 -34.12
N ARG A 713 -25.41 -45.82 -35.23
CA ARG A 713 -25.82 -47.24 -35.25
C ARG A 713 -24.98 -48.10 -34.32
N CYS A 714 -23.65 -47.91 -34.28
CA CYS A 714 -22.77 -48.58 -33.32
C CYS A 714 -23.10 -48.22 -31.86
N CYS A 715 -23.38 -46.96 -31.56
CA CYS A 715 -23.78 -46.52 -30.21
C CYS A 715 -25.14 -47.11 -29.77
N PHE A 716 -26.11 -47.25 -30.68
CA PHE A 716 -27.38 -47.93 -30.39
C PHE A 716 -27.23 -49.46 -30.19
N SER A 717 -26.24 -50.09 -30.82
CA SER A 717 -25.96 -51.53 -30.65
C SER A 717 -25.27 -51.89 -29.32
N CYS A 718 -24.52 -50.97 -28.70
CA CYS A 718 -23.94 -51.16 -27.36
C CYS A 718 -24.94 -50.87 -26.21
N GLY A 719 -26.14 -50.37 -26.50
CA GLY A 719 -27.13 -49.91 -25.52
C GLY A 719 -28.32 -50.83 -25.28
N ARG A 720 -28.33 -52.08 -25.78
CA ARG A 720 -29.34 -53.07 -25.37
C ARG A 720 -28.78 -53.97 -24.26
N PRO A 721 -29.10 -53.72 -22.97
CA PRO A 721 -29.00 -54.77 -21.99
C PRO A 721 -29.99 -55.88 -22.38
N THR A 722 -29.51 -57.11 -22.37
CA THR A 722 -30.33 -58.32 -22.35
C THR A 722 -31.33 -58.24 -21.19
N MET A 723 -32.60 -57.95 -21.50
CA MET A 723 -33.73 -58.39 -20.70
C MET A 723 -34.41 -59.51 -21.45
N ASN A 724 -33.92 -60.73 -21.21
CA ASN A 724 -34.68 -61.93 -20.87
C ASN A 724 -33.71 -63.07 -20.59
#